data_AF-A0A536DCL4-F1
#
_entry.id   AF-A0A536DCL4-F1
#
_cell.length_a   1.000
_cell.length_b   1.000
_cell.length_c   1.000
_cell.angle_alpha   90.00
_cell.angle_beta   90.00
_cell.angle_gamma   90.00
#
_symmetry.space_group_name_H-M   'P 1'
#
loop_
_entity.id
_entity.type
_entity.pdbx_description
1 polymer ?
#
loop_
_entity_poly.entity_id
_entity_poly.type
_entity_poly.pdbx_seq_one_letter_code
_entity_poly.pdbx_strand_id
1 'polypeptide(L)'
;MPAPLRPEDIYRFRWLDHVRLSPNGEYVAYELRWADAESRSNQSRVVVRRVLDPEPIEAVVGQRHDHGPEWSPDGSRLAFVSKRGAADQIFVLDLGSGGSRQLSSLPEGASSPVWSSDGTHLGFLGTVISEPNGVVDDPRPPESGDQVRRTPVARVASTLDYKYDGVGYRDGRHQHVFVVSADGGQATQLTNGAWDVGGFDWSADGTRLVVSGNADEDRDLHRETHLYTVDFSGNLEKVATGYDIVSPIWSPRGDVIAYSALNGDEAGLLDRMWVVPATGGTPRCITANLDLAVGDGVISDMRAGHGVPMCWSRDGDRVYFPASGPGATAIYSVDLEGNVRAEVAGQRRIYDFDVSGGVIAFAASDTSDPGELHVVMQGAEARLTDLNPWLRERYIAQPEEHSFTAPDGWVMQGWLLKPPGFDPSKLYPLVMEVHGGPHAEYGWAFFHEFQVLAGMGFLVFYMNPRGSDGYGEVFRRAVVKDWGGKDYIDLMTALDQVIERTGVVDTARMGIGGGSYGGFMTNWAIGHTNRFSAAVSMRSISNLVSEYSQHDIVLWGELELGPPPWPDPDALWERSPIKYVREMKTPLLLTCGEMDLRCAISQSEELFGALRLLGQTAELVRFPEESHDVSRSGRPDRRVERLRRIAAWFERFLGTQTAERPAGVAATVPPAPAMEEQPALEPEPEPEPVAQAAVESEPAPEPEPEAEPFELPAPTAEEAAESEPVVVAESQAPEPEPAPEPELEPVAETVAIETPEMAAPEAPPEPVVAEEPEALADTQVVTTLPVEPQPSPEEETMHVAYPAAAAQSEPSAPSEPAPAPAEPTWGEAPVPEPPPVAPAWHEEPAAAAAPTWEGPPAGAPGSTWDQEPAAEAAPSTWNAAPEPAPAPEPGPIAPTAPPPQPSSGSTIVAWPGSSAPAAARPEPSFDGDGAEAATSIMPAWSPPQANATKETLALHALQPDPSAQGEPAAKLTFETGPFARRVVGIADSSATVGRAPDNDIIIGDPATSGHHCRIEVRGGAYWVSDLGSTNGTLVNGEPIIDKQIDHGD
;
A
#
# COMPACT_ATOMS: atom_id res chain seq x y z
N MET A 1 29.95 -5.28 -17.43
CA MET A 1 28.64 -4.74 -17.06
C MET A 1 28.10 -5.57 -15.90
N PRO A 2 27.77 -4.97 -14.76
CA PRO A 2 27.01 -5.65 -13.70
C PRO A 2 25.67 -6.17 -14.23
N ALA A 3 25.11 -7.20 -13.60
CA ALA A 3 23.80 -7.73 -14.00
C ALA A 3 22.67 -6.80 -13.51
N PRO A 4 21.62 -6.56 -14.29
CA PRO A 4 20.44 -5.83 -13.79
C PRO A 4 19.72 -6.61 -12.69
N LEU A 5 18.95 -5.88 -11.88
CA LEU A 5 18.03 -6.46 -10.90
C LEU A 5 16.87 -7.21 -11.58
N ARG A 6 16.33 -8.21 -10.87
CA ARG A 6 15.22 -9.06 -11.33
C ARG A 6 14.10 -9.08 -10.30
N PRO A 7 12.85 -9.42 -10.68
CA PRO A 7 11.75 -9.65 -9.73
C PRO A 7 12.13 -10.60 -8.58
N GLU A 8 12.88 -11.67 -8.85
CA GLU A 8 13.28 -12.66 -7.85
C GLU A 8 14.35 -12.16 -6.86
N ASP A 9 15.02 -11.05 -7.13
CA ASP A 9 15.96 -10.47 -6.17
C ASP A 9 15.24 -9.98 -4.88
N ILE A 10 13.90 -9.88 -4.85
CA ILE A 10 13.12 -9.53 -3.65
C ILE A 10 13.46 -10.41 -2.42
N TYR A 11 13.75 -11.69 -2.63
CA TYR A 11 14.11 -12.65 -1.58
C TYR A 11 15.51 -12.42 -0.97
N ARG A 12 16.35 -11.64 -1.66
CA ARG A 12 17.75 -11.38 -1.30
C ARG A 12 17.92 -10.07 -0.53
N PHE A 13 16.98 -9.14 -0.66
CA PHE A 13 17.01 -7.90 0.11
C PHE A 13 16.80 -8.15 1.59
N ARG A 14 17.37 -7.26 2.40
CA ARG A 14 17.12 -7.10 3.83
C ARG A 14 16.80 -5.63 4.04
N TRP A 15 15.72 -5.33 4.74
CA TRP A 15 15.33 -3.96 5.04
C TRP A 15 15.00 -3.85 6.52
N LEU A 16 15.26 -2.67 7.10
CA LEU A 16 14.97 -2.40 8.51
C LEU A 16 13.80 -1.41 8.66
N ASP A 17 13.15 -1.50 9.81
CA ASP A 17 12.05 -0.68 10.34
C ASP A 17 12.20 -0.55 11.88
N HIS A 18 11.36 0.28 12.52
CA HIS A 18 11.19 0.39 13.98
C HIS A 18 12.50 0.52 14.78
N VAL A 19 13.28 1.55 14.48
CA VAL A 19 14.54 1.94 15.14
C VAL A 19 14.23 2.62 16.49
N ARG A 20 14.75 2.06 17.59
CA ARG A 20 14.66 2.67 18.93
C ARG A 20 15.98 2.68 19.66
N LEU A 21 16.37 3.82 20.22
CA LEU A 21 17.54 3.97 21.07
C LEU A 21 17.22 3.57 22.51
N SER A 22 18.18 2.90 23.14
CA SER A 22 18.20 2.75 24.59
C SER A 22 18.27 4.12 25.29
N PRO A 23 17.76 4.26 26.53
CA PRO A 23 17.71 5.54 27.25
C PRO A 23 19.06 6.26 27.47
N ASN A 24 20.18 5.56 27.34
CA ASN A 24 21.53 6.13 27.42
C ASN A 24 22.19 6.39 26.06
N GLY A 25 21.55 6.01 24.95
CA GLY A 25 22.09 6.14 23.59
C GLY A 25 23.23 5.15 23.25
N GLU A 26 23.57 4.19 24.11
CA GLU A 26 24.66 3.23 23.84
C GLU A 26 24.23 2.08 22.91
N TYR A 27 22.95 1.70 22.99
CA TYR A 27 22.35 0.61 22.21
C TYR A 27 21.22 1.14 21.34
N VAL A 28 21.02 0.49 20.19
CA VAL A 28 19.90 0.67 19.27
C VAL A 28 19.24 -0.68 19.01
N ALA A 29 17.92 -0.74 19.10
CA ALA A 29 17.09 -1.87 18.68
C ALA A 29 16.44 -1.53 17.34
N TYR A 30 16.22 -2.52 16.48
CA TYR A 30 15.50 -2.35 15.22
C TYR A 30 14.85 -3.66 14.75
N GLU A 31 13.78 -3.55 13.96
CA GLU A 31 13.20 -4.67 13.23
C GLU A 31 14.01 -4.92 11.95
N LEU A 32 14.43 -6.16 11.71
CA LEU A 32 15.06 -6.60 10.47
C LEU A 32 14.10 -7.53 9.72
N ARG A 33 13.76 -7.17 8.48
CA ARG A 33 12.71 -7.81 7.66
C ARG A 33 13.27 -8.40 6.37
N TRP A 34 12.63 -9.46 5.87
CA TRP A 34 12.95 -10.09 4.58
C TRP A 34 11.77 -10.86 3.99
N ALA A 35 11.77 -11.00 2.66
CA ALA A 35 10.89 -11.93 1.96
C ALA A 35 11.46 -13.36 2.02
N ASP A 36 10.72 -14.32 2.58
CA ASP A 36 11.11 -15.72 2.65
C ASP A 36 10.44 -16.55 1.54
N ALA A 37 11.27 -17.25 0.75
CA ALA A 37 10.81 -18.00 -0.43
C ALA A 37 10.19 -19.36 -0.08
N GLU A 38 10.58 -19.95 1.06
CA GLU A 38 10.15 -21.29 1.48
C GLU A 38 8.77 -21.21 2.15
N SER A 39 8.62 -20.33 3.14
CA SER A 39 7.33 -20.08 3.80
C SER A 39 6.39 -19.20 2.97
N ARG A 40 6.89 -18.55 1.91
CA ARG A 40 6.18 -17.55 1.08
C ARG A 40 5.53 -16.46 1.95
N SER A 41 6.29 -15.91 2.88
CA SER A 41 5.81 -14.85 3.78
C SER A 41 6.90 -13.84 4.06
N ASN A 42 6.50 -12.62 4.42
CA ASN A 42 7.43 -11.61 4.92
C ASN A 42 7.75 -11.93 6.37
N GLN A 43 9.04 -12.12 6.66
CA GLN A 43 9.58 -12.53 7.94
C GLN A 43 10.29 -11.34 8.58
N SER A 44 10.27 -11.28 9.91
CA SER A 44 10.95 -10.24 10.68
C SER A 44 11.57 -10.80 11.97
N ARG A 45 12.55 -10.08 12.51
CA ARG A 45 13.12 -10.31 13.84
C ARG A 45 13.60 -9.00 14.46
N VAL A 46 13.64 -8.94 15.79
CA VAL A 46 14.25 -7.82 16.53
C VAL A 46 15.76 -8.04 16.71
N VAL A 47 16.55 -7.03 16.37
CA VAL A 47 18.01 -6.99 16.53
C VAL A 47 18.38 -5.87 17.49
N VAL A 48 19.38 -6.09 18.34
CA VAL A 48 19.98 -5.04 19.20
C VAL A 48 21.44 -4.86 18.81
N ARG A 49 21.96 -3.64 18.89
CA ARG A 49 23.36 -3.35 18.58
C ARG A 49 23.88 -2.26 19.48
N ARG A 50 25.14 -2.34 19.88
CA ARG A 50 25.85 -1.19 20.46
C ARG A 50 26.25 -0.24 19.34
N VAL A 51 25.91 1.03 19.48
CA VAL A 51 26.08 2.07 18.44
C VAL A 51 27.53 2.16 17.94
N LEU A 52 28.51 1.94 18.84
CA LEU A 52 29.94 2.02 18.55
C LEU A 52 30.60 0.67 18.19
N ASP A 53 29.88 -0.46 18.25
CA ASP A 53 30.45 -1.77 17.94
C ASP A 53 30.28 -2.10 16.44
N PRO A 54 31.26 -2.80 15.82
CA PRO A 54 31.22 -3.11 14.38
C PRO A 54 30.17 -4.15 14.00
N GLU A 55 29.75 -5.02 14.93
CA GLU A 55 28.84 -6.14 14.69
C GLU A 55 27.59 -6.04 15.59
N PRO A 56 26.40 -6.49 15.12
CA PRO A 56 25.18 -6.52 15.92
C PRO A 56 25.18 -7.66 16.96
N ILE A 57 24.37 -7.51 18.01
CA ILE A 57 24.09 -8.57 19.00
C ILE A 57 22.67 -9.09 18.71
N GLU A 58 22.55 -10.31 18.19
CA GLU A 58 21.22 -10.88 17.94
C GLU A 58 20.46 -11.05 19.27
N ALA A 59 19.40 -10.25 19.44
CA ALA A 59 18.69 -10.09 20.71
C ALA A 59 17.65 -11.20 20.94
N VAL A 60 16.92 -11.56 19.88
CA VAL A 60 15.96 -12.66 19.88
C VAL A 60 16.48 -13.74 18.92
N VAL A 61 16.87 -14.89 19.48
CA VAL A 61 17.34 -16.06 18.72
C VAL A 61 16.19 -17.04 18.54
N GLY A 62 15.73 -17.18 17.30
CA GLY A 62 14.70 -18.14 16.92
C GLY A 62 13.27 -17.58 17.00
N GLN A 63 12.38 -18.27 16.27
CA GLN A 63 11.10 -17.74 15.78
C GLN A 63 11.29 -16.51 14.87
N ARG A 64 10.21 -16.11 14.22
CA ARG A 64 10.17 -15.11 13.15
C ARG A 64 8.79 -14.42 13.22
N HIS A 65 8.68 -13.20 12.69
CA HIS A 65 7.56 -12.25 12.90
C HIS A 65 7.65 -11.44 14.21
N ASP A 66 8.86 -11.20 14.74
CA ASP A 66 9.05 -10.21 15.83
C ASP A 66 9.16 -8.79 15.25
N HIS A 67 8.50 -7.81 15.87
CA HIS A 67 8.45 -6.41 15.41
C HIS A 67 8.14 -5.43 16.55
N GLY A 68 8.20 -4.13 16.29
CA GLY A 68 7.90 -3.06 17.27
C GLY A 68 8.68 -3.15 18.59
N PRO A 69 10.04 -3.16 18.57
CA PRO A 69 10.85 -3.20 19.79
C PRO A 69 10.80 -1.87 20.56
N GLU A 70 10.64 -1.91 21.88
CA GLU A 70 10.55 -0.71 22.74
C GLU A 70 11.29 -0.89 24.08
N TRP A 71 12.17 0.07 24.41
CA TRP A 71 13.10 -0.04 25.54
C TRP A 71 12.48 0.30 26.89
N SER A 72 12.82 -0.46 27.94
CA SER A 72 12.51 -0.04 29.31
C SER A 72 13.32 1.21 29.70
N PRO A 73 12.82 2.09 30.60
CA PRO A 73 13.48 3.35 30.96
C PRO A 73 14.87 3.22 31.59
N ASP A 74 15.22 2.04 32.10
CA ASP A 74 16.54 1.69 32.63
C ASP A 74 17.47 1.01 31.61
N GLY A 75 16.99 0.72 30.40
CA GLY A 75 17.72 0.04 29.33
C GLY A 75 18.01 -1.44 29.57
N SER A 76 17.45 -2.08 30.61
CA SER A 76 17.74 -3.47 30.96
C SER A 76 16.87 -4.50 30.21
N ARG A 77 15.70 -4.06 29.73
CA ARG A 77 14.69 -4.90 29.08
C ARG A 77 14.21 -4.26 27.77
N LEU A 78 13.71 -5.10 26.88
CA LEU A 78 13.14 -4.71 25.59
C LEU A 78 11.77 -5.39 25.44
N ALA A 79 10.71 -4.59 25.35
CA ALA A 79 9.40 -5.08 24.92
C ALA A 79 9.39 -5.24 23.39
N PHE A 80 8.59 -6.15 22.86
CA PHE A 80 8.37 -6.32 21.43
C PHE A 80 7.08 -7.10 21.16
N VAL A 81 6.57 -7.03 19.93
CA VAL A 81 5.43 -7.81 19.46
C VAL A 81 5.95 -9.06 18.73
N SER A 82 5.29 -10.21 18.90
CA SER A 82 5.70 -11.46 18.25
C SER A 82 4.50 -12.37 17.95
N LYS A 83 4.41 -12.85 16.69
CA LYS A 83 3.39 -13.83 16.27
C LYS A 83 3.83 -15.27 16.54
N ARG A 84 3.68 -15.72 17.79
CA ARG A 84 4.00 -17.10 18.23
C ARG A 84 2.83 -18.08 18.13
N GLY A 85 1.68 -17.62 17.63
CA GLY A 85 0.44 -18.37 17.47
C GLY A 85 -0.57 -17.61 16.60
N ALA A 86 -1.87 -17.82 16.82
CA ALA A 86 -2.93 -17.24 16.01
C ALA A 86 -2.91 -15.70 15.86
N ALA A 87 -2.51 -14.99 16.91
CA ALA A 87 -2.47 -13.53 16.97
C ALA A 87 -1.17 -13.04 17.60
N ASP A 88 -0.82 -11.80 17.27
CA ASP A 88 0.31 -11.07 17.85
C ASP A 88 0.15 -10.85 19.35
N GLN A 89 1.24 -10.98 20.11
CA GLN A 89 1.26 -10.76 21.55
C GLN A 89 2.52 -9.99 21.95
N ILE A 90 2.44 -9.33 23.10
CA ILE A 90 3.55 -8.60 23.70
C ILE A 90 4.48 -9.57 24.43
N PHE A 91 5.78 -9.44 24.18
CA PHE A 91 6.86 -10.14 24.84
C PHE A 91 7.82 -9.13 25.46
N VAL A 92 8.57 -9.58 26.48
CA VAL A 92 9.71 -8.84 27.04
C VAL A 92 10.94 -9.73 27.06
N LEU A 93 12.02 -9.23 26.47
CA LEU A 93 13.38 -9.75 26.55
C LEU A 93 14.10 -9.07 27.73
N ASP A 94 14.76 -9.88 28.56
CA ASP A 94 15.72 -9.41 29.56
C ASP A 94 17.14 -9.56 29.00
N LEU A 95 17.89 -8.46 28.88
CA LEU A 95 19.20 -8.46 28.22
C LEU A 95 20.32 -9.04 29.09
N GLY A 96 20.14 -9.10 30.41
CA GLY A 96 21.14 -9.69 31.32
C GLY A 96 21.14 -11.21 31.29
N SER A 97 19.99 -11.82 31.02
CA SER A 97 19.79 -13.27 30.96
C SER A 97 19.63 -13.82 29.54
N GLY A 98 19.25 -12.99 28.57
CA GLY A 98 18.86 -13.40 27.21
C GLY A 98 17.51 -14.11 27.15
N GLY A 99 16.74 -14.12 28.24
CA GLY A 99 15.43 -14.77 28.31
C GLY A 99 14.30 -13.88 27.79
N SER A 100 13.44 -14.41 26.90
CA SER A 100 12.17 -13.76 26.54
C SER A 100 10.99 -14.44 27.22
N ARG A 101 9.98 -13.66 27.61
CA ARG A 101 8.70 -14.16 28.14
C ARG A 101 7.52 -13.38 27.55
N GLN A 102 6.39 -14.06 27.43
CA GLN A 102 5.13 -13.46 26.98
C GLN A 102 4.49 -12.66 28.13
N LEU A 103 3.93 -11.48 27.82
CA LEU A 103 3.22 -10.62 28.77
C LEU A 103 1.71 -10.56 28.53
N SER A 104 1.26 -10.56 27.26
CA SER A 104 -0.17 -10.54 26.92
C SER A 104 -0.68 -11.91 26.47
N SER A 105 -1.98 -12.12 26.56
CA SER A 105 -2.65 -13.33 26.01
C SER A 105 -4.07 -12.98 25.56
N LEU A 106 -4.21 -11.93 24.74
CA LEU A 106 -5.51 -11.48 24.23
C LEU A 106 -5.94 -12.31 23.00
N PRO A 107 -7.19 -12.82 22.92
CA PRO A 107 -7.62 -13.68 21.82
C PRO A 107 -7.45 -13.07 20.42
N GLU A 108 -7.77 -11.79 20.26
CA GLU A 108 -7.70 -11.06 18.99
C GLU A 108 -6.36 -10.28 18.82
N GLY A 109 -5.40 -10.51 19.72
CA GLY A 109 -4.04 -9.95 19.63
C GLY A 109 -3.78 -8.66 20.42
N ALA A 110 -2.50 -8.27 20.45
CA ALA A 110 -1.99 -7.07 21.09
C ALA A 110 -0.81 -6.47 20.30
N SER A 111 -0.67 -5.15 20.32
CA SER A 111 0.33 -4.37 19.58
C SER A 111 0.79 -3.12 20.37
N SER A 112 1.72 -2.34 19.81
CA SER A 112 2.13 -1.02 20.30
C SER A 112 2.46 -0.95 21.80
N PRO A 113 3.44 -1.73 22.30
CA PRO A 113 3.83 -1.69 23.71
C PRO A 113 4.54 -0.37 24.07
N VAL A 114 4.17 0.28 25.18
CA VAL A 114 4.83 1.50 25.68
C VAL A 114 5.07 1.39 27.19
N TRP A 115 6.31 1.58 27.64
CA TRP A 115 6.69 1.49 29.06
C TRP A 115 6.24 2.70 29.87
N SER A 116 5.81 2.49 31.12
CA SER A 116 5.69 3.58 32.08
C SER A 116 7.06 4.19 32.39
N SER A 117 7.11 5.46 32.77
CA SER A 117 8.36 6.21 33.03
C SER A 117 9.25 5.60 34.12
N ASP A 118 8.67 4.83 35.05
CA ASP A 118 9.35 4.10 36.12
C ASP A 118 9.69 2.64 35.75
N GLY A 119 9.23 2.14 34.59
CA GLY A 119 9.42 0.77 34.12
C GLY A 119 8.66 -0.30 34.92
N THR A 120 7.70 0.06 35.78
CA THR A 120 6.91 -0.91 36.58
C THR A 120 5.69 -1.45 35.83
N HIS A 121 5.25 -0.75 34.79
CA HIS A 121 4.11 -1.09 33.94
C HIS A 121 4.46 -1.05 32.45
N LEU A 122 3.67 -1.79 31.67
CA LEU A 122 3.67 -1.75 30.21
C LEU A 122 2.24 -1.52 29.74
N GLY A 123 2.03 -0.42 29.02
CA GLY A 123 0.81 -0.16 28.27
C GLY A 123 0.90 -0.82 26.90
N PHE A 124 -0.22 -1.18 26.29
CA PHE A 124 -0.28 -1.70 24.92
C PHE A 124 -1.69 -1.56 24.33
N LEU A 125 -1.81 -1.58 23.01
CA LEU A 125 -3.11 -1.69 22.35
C LEU A 125 -3.54 -3.16 22.28
N GLY A 126 -4.77 -3.45 22.67
CA GLY A 126 -5.36 -4.77 22.61
C GLY A 126 -6.63 -4.77 21.76
N THR A 127 -6.71 -5.70 20.82
CA THR A 127 -7.92 -5.91 20.03
C THR A 127 -8.99 -6.60 20.89
N VAL A 128 -10.20 -6.07 20.91
CA VAL A 128 -11.37 -6.70 21.57
C VAL A 128 -12.62 -6.64 20.70
N ILE A 129 -13.53 -7.58 20.88
CA ILE A 129 -14.86 -7.53 20.25
C ILE A 129 -15.75 -6.64 21.12
N SER A 130 -15.96 -5.39 20.72
CA SER A 130 -16.88 -4.46 21.39
C SER A 130 -18.27 -4.43 20.74
N GLU A 131 -18.40 -4.92 19.50
CA GLU A 131 -19.68 -4.99 18.78
C GLU A 131 -19.98 -6.44 18.32
N PRO A 132 -20.37 -7.33 19.25
CA PRO A 132 -20.57 -8.76 18.94
C PRO A 132 -21.69 -9.04 17.93
N ASN A 133 -22.55 -8.06 17.63
CA ASN A 133 -23.59 -8.17 16.60
C ASN A 133 -23.10 -7.80 15.19
N GLY A 134 -21.90 -7.22 15.04
CA GLY A 134 -21.31 -6.86 13.74
C GLY A 134 -20.85 -8.05 12.90
N VAL A 135 -20.90 -9.26 13.47
CA VAL A 135 -20.44 -10.50 12.84
C VAL A 135 -21.29 -11.68 13.29
N VAL A 136 -21.53 -12.63 12.39
CA VAL A 136 -22.10 -13.94 12.71
C VAL A 136 -21.00 -14.98 12.51
N ASP A 137 -20.41 -15.42 13.61
CA ASP A 137 -19.30 -16.39 13.58
C ASP A 137 -19.72 -17.76 13.04
N ASP A 138 -18.78 -18.43 12.37
CA ASP A 138 -18.88 -19.87 12.13
C ASP A 138 -18.57 -20.62 13.44
N PRO A 139 -19.50 -21.43 13.98
CA PRO A 139 -19.31 -22.10 15.27
C PRO A 139 -18.28 -23.24 15.23
N ARG A 140 -17.70 -23.55 14.07
CA ARG A 140 -16.63 -24.55 13.92
C ARG A 140 -15.28 -23.94 14.33
N PRO A 141 -14.37 -24.72 14.95
CA PRO A 141 -13.04 -24.24 15.33
C PRO A 141 -12.21 -23.79 14.11
N PRO A 142 -11.18 -22.94 14.30
CA PRO A 142 -10.27 -22.48 13.24
C PRO A 142 -9.69 -23.61 12.38
N GLU A 143 -9.28 -23.31 11.14
CA GLU A 143 -8.72 -24.31 10.22
C GLU A 143 -7.24 -24.62 10.48
N SER A 144 -6.51 -23.69 11.08
CA SER A 144 -5.13 -23.89 11.56
C SER A 144 -4.91 -23.19 12.90
N GLY A 145 -3.76 -23.46 13.54
CA GLY A 145 -3.34 -22.76 14.76
C GLY A 145 -2.94 -21.29 14.56
N ASP A 146 -2.89 -20.83 13.30
CA ASP A 146 -2.50 -19.46 12.91
C ASP A 146 -3.72 -18.53 12.72
N GLN A 147 -4.93 -19.06 12.95
CA GLN A 147 -6.21 -18.37 12.82
C GLN A 147 -6.90 -18.23 14.18
N VAL A 148 -7.36 -17.02 14.52
CA VAL A 148 -8.14 -16.77 15.74
C VAL A 148 -9.55 -17.37 15.63
N ARG A 149 -10.18 -17.18 14.47
CA ARG A 149 -11.48 -17.76 14.09
C ARG A 149 -11.53 -18.09 12.60
N ARG A 150 -12.53 -18.87 12.20
CA ARG A 150 -12.88 -19.08 10.78
C ARG A 150 -13.42 -17.80 10.14
N THR A 151 -13.47 -17.80 8.82
CA THR A 151 -14.30 -16.84 8.05
C THR A 151 -15.73 -16.82 8.58
N PRO A 152 -16.29 -15.65 8.93
CA PRO A 152 -17.67 -15.54 9.41
C PRO A 152 -18.72 -16.08 8.44
N VAL A 153 -19.87 -16.50 8.97
CA VAL A 153 -21.07 -16.85 8.20
C VAL A 153 -21.70 -15.61 7.57
N ALA A 154 -21.70 -14.49 8.31
CA ALA A 154 -22.16 -13.19 7.83
C ALA A 154 -21.44 -12.04 8.54
N ARG A 155 -21.49 -10.86 7.92
CA ARG A 155 -21.03 -9.58 8.48
C ARG A 155 -22.21 -8.62 8.49
N VAL A 156 -22.30 -7.79 9.52
CA VAL A 156 -23.37 -6.81 9.70
C VAL A 156 -22.70 -5.46 9.93
N ALA A 157 -22.91 -4.53 9.02
CA ALA A 157 -22.37 -3.17 9.10
C ALA A 157 -23.53 -2.19 9.34
N SER A 158 -23.33 -1.27 10.28
CA SER A 158 -24.25 -0.15 10.57
C SER A 158 -23.56 1.21 10.55
N THR A 159 -22.25 1.24 10.29
CA THR A 159 -21.35 2.39 10.27
C THR A 159 -20.43 2.33 9.05
N LEU A 160 -19.85 3.46 8.63
CA LEU A 160 -18.95 3.53 7.48
C LEU A 160 -17.58 2.87 7.73
N ASP A 161 -17.15 2.79 9.00
CA ASP A 161 -15.85 2.25 9.43
C ASP A 161 -15.76 0.71 9.44
N TYR A 162 -16.77 -0.01 8.95
CA TYR A 162 -16.87 -1.48 9.02
C TYR A 162 -15.71 -2.30 8.39
N LYS A 163 -14.80 -1.64 7.66
CA LYS A 163 -13.67 -2.26 6.96
C LYS A 163 -12.51 -1.26 6.82
N TYR A 164 -11.28 -1.77 6.75
CA TYR A 164 -10.05 -1.00 6.49
C TYR A 164 -9.11 -1.81 5.59
N ASP A 165 -8.46 -1.19 4.61
CA ASP A 165 -7.45 -1.89 3.80
C ASP A 165 -6.27 -2.36 4.67
N GLY A 166 -5.66 -3.49 4.29
CA GLY A 166 -4.58 -4.15 5.05
C GLY A 166 -5.05 -4.87 6.33
N VAL A 167 -6.13 -4.41 6.97
CA VAL A 167 -6.75 -5.04 8.15
C VAL A 167 -7.87 -6.01 7.75
N GLY A 168 -8.66 -5.65 6.74
CA GLY A 168 -9.86 -6.36 6.29
C GLY A 168 -11.14 -5.80 6.92
N TYR A 169 -12.11 -6.68 7.18
CA TYR A 169 -13.37 -6.31 7.83
C TYR A 169 -13.20 -6.26 9.35
N ARG A 170 -13.77 -5.24 10.02
CA ARG A 170 -13.67 -5.10 11.48
C ARG A 170 -14.24 -6.31 12.21
N ASP A 171 -15.36 -6.85 11.72
CA ASP A 171 -16.08 -7.97 12.34
C ASP A 171 -16.36 -7.73 13.84
N GLY A 172 -16.72 -6.49 14.19
CA GLY A 172 -17.02 -6.03 15.56
C GLY A 172 -15.81 -5.77 16.48
N ARG A 173 -14.59 -5.78 15.94
CA ARG A 173 -13.33 -5.54 16.67
C ARG A 173 -12.95 -4.07 16.74
N HIS A 174 -12.40 -3.67 17.88
CA HIS A 174 -11.89 -2.33 18.18
C HIS A 174 -10.58 -2.41 18.99
N GLN A 175 -9.68 -1.44 18.82
CA GLN A 175 -8.45 -1.28 19.59
C GLN A 175 -8.69 -0.49 20.88
N HIS A 176 -8.25 -1.02 22.02
CA HIS A 176 -8.31 -0.32 23.31
C HIS A 176 -6.99 -0.41 24.06
N VAL A 177 -6.71 0.55 24.94
CA VAL A 177 -5.49 0.52 25.75
C VAL A 177 -5.63 -0.41 26.95
N PHE A 178 -4.62 -1.26 27.12
CA PHE A 178 -4.44 -2.17 28.24
C PHE A 178 -3.16 -1.82 28.99
N VAL A 179 -3.13 -2.11 30.29
CA VAL A 179 -1.92 -2.02 31.12
C VAL A 179 -1.67 -3.36 31.82
N VAL A 180 -0.42 -3.80 31.83
CA VAL A 180 0.05 -4.96 32.62
C VAL A 180 1.22 -4.55 33.51
N SER A 181 1.44 -5.27 34.61
CA SER A 181 2.69 -5.13 35.36
C SER A 181 3.86 -5.59 34.49
N ALA A 182 4.98 -4.86 34.57
CA ALA A 182 6.22 -5.24 33.91
C ALA A 182 6.68 -6.67 34.27
N ASP A 183 6.42 -7.14 35.50
CA ASP A 183 6.78 -8.49 35.95
C ASP A 183 5.79 -9.58 35.47
N GLY A 184 4.70 -9.18 34.81
CA GLY A 184 3.63 -10.04 34.33
C GLY A 184 2.44 -10.13 35.29
N GLY A 185 1.38 -10.78 34.84
CA GLY A 185 0.10 -10.87 35.55
C GLY A 185 -1.07 -10.74 34.59
N GLN A 186 -2.25 -10.44 35.12
CA GLN A 186 -3.42 -10.15 34.29
C GLN A 186 -3.38 -8.70 33.80
N ALA A 187 -3.50 -8.50 32.49
CA ALA A 187 -3.66 -7.17 31.92
C ALA A 187 -5.03 -6.57 32.27
N THR A 188 -5.08 -5.27 32.53
CA THR A 188 -6.30 -4.49 32.80
C THR A 188 -6.59 -3.59 31.60
N GLN A 189 -7.80 -3.72 31.06
CA GLN A 189 -8.32 -2.83 30.01
C GLN A 189 -8.75 -1.50 30.64
N LEU A 190 -8.35 -0.36 30.06
CA LEU A 190 -8.70 0.98 30.58
C LEU A 190 -9.75 1.70 29.74
N THR A 191 -9.72 1.53 28.41
CA THR A 191 -10.74 2.08 27.49
C THR A 191 -11.66 1.01 26.95
N ASN A 192 -12.90 1.36 26.62
CA ASN A 192 -13.88 0.43 26.05
C ASN A 192 -14.92 1.18 25.21
N GLY A 193 -15.65 0.44 24.37
CA GLY A 193 -16.68 0.96 23.48
C GLY A 193 -16.45 0.57 22.02
N ALA A 194 -17.38 0.96 21.14
CA ALA A 194 -17.35 0.67 19.71
C ALA A 194 -16.43 1.62 18.91
N TRP A 195 -15.29 2.00 19.48
CA TRP A 195 -14.34 2.96 18.89
C TRP A 195 -12.90 2.53 19.16
N ASP A 196 -11.97 3.01 18.35
CA ASP A 196 -10.54 2.70 18.48
C ASP A 196 -9.75 3.79 19.18
N VAL A 197 -8.88 3.37 20.09
CA VAL A 197 -7.70 4.15 20.48
C VAL A 197 -6.69 4.08 19.34
N GLY A 198 -6.45 5.20 18.66
CA GLY A 198 -5.50 5.30 17.55
C GLY A 198 -4.04 5.42 17.98
N GLY A 199 -3.79 5.95 19.18
CA GLY A 199 -2.46 6.07 19.78
C GLY A 199 -2.55 6.48 21.25
N PHE A 200 -1.49 6.25 22.02
CA PHE A 200 -1.45 6.56 23.44
C PHE A 200 -0.03 6.79 23.97
N ASP A 201 0.09 7.50 25.08
CA ASP A 201 1.35 7.65 25.83
C ASP A 201 1.11 7.87 27.34
N TRP A 202 2.13 7.67 28.16
CA TRP A 202 2.08 7.77 29.62
C TRP A 202 2.25 9.20 30.14
N SER A 203 1.54 9.55 31.21
CA SER A 203 1.89 10.72 32.01
C SER A 203 3.26 10.52 32.66
N ALA A 204 4.03 11.60 32.83
CA ALA A 204 5.37 11.55 33.41
C ALA A 204 5.44 10.90 34.81
N ASP A 205 4.35 10.94 35.58
CA ASP A 205 4.21 10.31 36.90
C ASP A 205 3.70 8.86 36.86
N GLY A 206 3.39 8.31 35.69
CA GLY A 206 2.89 6.95 35.50
C GLY A 206 1.47 6.70 36.00
N THR A 207 0.72 7.73 36.40
CA THR A 207 -0.62 7.56 37.02
C THR A 207 -1.79 7.60 36.02
N ARG A 208 -1.55 8.12 34.81
CA ARG A 208 -2.54 8.29 33.74
C ARG A 208 -1.88 8.03 32.39
N LEU A 209 -2.71 7.87 31.37
CA LEU A 209 -2.28 7.88 29.96
C LEU A 209 -3.07 8.94 29.20
N VAL A 210 -2.51 9.47 28.12
CA VAL A 210 -3.26 10.15 27.06
C VAL A 210 -3.59 9.14 25.98
N VAL A 211 -4.79 9.22 25.40
CA VAL A 211 -5.23 8.41 24.26
C VAL A 211 -5.83 9.33 23.17
N SER A 212 -5.62 9.01 21.90
CA SER A 212 -6.34 9.62 20.77
C SER A 212 -7.42 8.69 20.23
N GLY A 213 -8.52 9.26 19.76
CA GLY A 213 -9.63 8.53 19.12
C GLY A 213 -10.92 9.36 19.13
N ASN A 214 -12.02 8.78 18.65
CA ASN A 214 -13.35 9.40 18.76
C ASN A 214 -14.33 8.41 19.40
N ALA A 215 -14.79 8.71 20.62
CA ALA A 215 -15.73 7.88 21.37
C ALA A 215 -17.21 8.31 21.23
N ASP A 216 -17.49 9.34 20.42
CA ASP A 216 -18.81 9.92 20.25
C ASP A 216 -19.67 9.03 19.29
N GLU A 217 -21.00 9.11 19.35
CA GLU A 217 -21.89 8.09 18.74
C GLU A 217 -21.86 8.06 17.20
N ASP A 218 -21.65 9.21 16.57
CA ASP A 218 -21.67 9.51 15.12
C ASP A 218 -20.26 9.69 14.50
N ARG A 219 -19.23 9.18 15.19
CA ARG A 219 -17.81 9.23 14.80
C ARG A 219 -17.47 8.74 13.39
N ASP A 220 -18.30 7.91 12.77
CA ASP A 220 -18.06 7.42 11.40
C ASP A 220 -18.53 8.40 10.32
N LEU A 221 -19.23 9.48 10.70
CA LEU A 221 -19.73 10.54 9.82
C LEU A 221 -18.89 11.83 9.89
N HIS A 222 -17.94 11.92 10.83
CA HIS A 222 -17.17 13.13 11.11
C HIS A 222 -15.68 12.82 11.32
N ARG A 223 -14.79 13.66 10.76
CA ARG A 223 -13.32 13.54 10.94
C ARG A 223 -12.81 14.12 12.27
N GLU A 224 -13.72 14.58 13.12
CA GLU A 224 -13.33 15.01 14.46
C GLU A 224 -12.79 13.82 15.26
N THR A 225 -11.71 14.10 15.96
CA THR A 225 -11.04 13.17 16.87
C THR A 225 -10.60 13.96 18.09
N HIS A 226 -10.39 13.25 19.18
CA HIS A 226 -10.16 13.86 20.47
C HIS A 226 -8.92 13.27 21.14
N LEU A 227 -8.32 14.07 22.01
CA LEU A 227 -7.45 13.57 23.06
C LEU A 227 -8.26 13.38 24.33
N TYR A 228 -8.08 12.25 24.99
CA TYR A 228 -8.59 12.01 26.33
C TYR A 228 -7.43 11.67 27.27
N THR A 229 -7.51 12.06 28.54
CA THR A 229 -6.74 11.36 29.57
C THR A 229 -7.56 10.21 30.15
N VAL A 230 -6.89 9.12 30.50
CA VAL A 230 -7.48 7.95 31.17
C VAL A 230 -6.67 7.57 32.41
N ASP A 231 -7.36 7.27 33.50
CA ASP A 231 -6.75 6.76 34.74
C ASP A 231 -6.90 5.22 34.87
N PHE A 232 -6.28 4.65 35.91
CA PHE A 232 -6.39 3.21 36.20
C PHE A 232 -7.81 2.75 36.62
N SER A 233 -8.76 3.67 36.80
CA SER A 233 -10.18 3.36 37.02
C SER A 233 -10.97 3.30 35.70
N GLY A 234 -10.35 3.66 34.57
CA GLY A 234 -11.01 3.81 33.27
C GLY A 234 -11.78 5.12 33.11
N ASN A 235 -11.52 6.14 33.94
CA ASN A 235 -12.18 7.44 33.81
C ASN A 235 -11.58 8.23 32.65
N LEU A 236 -12.37 8.49 31.60
CA LEU A 236 -11.99 9.25 30.42
C LEU A 236 -12.38 10.74 30.55
N GLU A 237 -11.42 11.65 30.37
CA GLU A 237 -11.61 13.10 30.38
C GLU A 237 -11.11 13.72 29.07
N LYS A 238 -12.00 14.34 28.28
CA LYS A 238 -11.68 14.95 26.96
C LYS A 238 -10.82 16.22 27.16
N VAL A 239 -9.64 16.24 26.56
CA VAL A 239 -8.57 17.26 26.71
C VAL A 239 -8.58 18.28 25.56
N ALA A 240 -8.75 17.78 24.34
CA ALA A 240 -8.71 18.54 23.08
C ALA A 240 -9.55 17.86 22.00
N THR A 241 -9.93 18.63 20.99
CA THR A 241 -10.57 18.18 19.74
C THR A 241 -9.79 18.74 18.56
N GLY A 242 -9.77 18.00 17.44
CA GLY A 242 -9.16 18.40 16.18
C GLY A 242 -9.52 17.39 15.08
N TYR A 243 -8.90 17.53 13.92
CA TYR A 243 -9.15 16.65 12.77
C TYR A 243 -7.98 15.68 12.58
N ASP A 244 -8.30 14.38 12.55
CA ASP A 244 -7.34 13.27 12.44
C ASP A 244 -6.13 13.37 13.41
N ILE A 245 -6.40 13.55 14.72
CA ILE A 245 -5.40 13.56 15.78
C ILE A 245 -4.72 12.20 15.92
N VAL A 246 -3.40 12.17 15.71
CA VAL A 246 -2.56 10.98 15.81
C VAL A 246 -1.31 11.20 16.67
N SER A 247 -0.72 10.11 17.13
CA SER A 247 0.56 10.05 17.85
C SER A 247 0.68 11.02 19.04
N PRO A 248 -0.26 11.02 20.01
CA PRO A 248 -0.12 11.86 21.20
C PRO A 248 1.08 11.42 22.06
N ILE A 249 1.91 12.38 22.46
CA ILE A 249 3.09 12.16 23.31
C ILE A 249 3.14 13.18 24.46
N TRP A 250 3.33 12.71 25.69
CA TRP A 250 3.41 13.53 26.88
C TRP A 250 4.82 14.11 27.03
N SER A 251 4.92 15.39 27.34
CA SER A 251 6.21 16.01 27.65
C SER A 251 6.87 15.34 28.87
N PRO A 252 8.21 15.17 28.90
CA PRO A 252 8.92 14.65 30.08
C PRO A 252 8.72 15.47 31.37
N ARG A 253 8.29 16.74 31.22
CA ARG A 253 7.95 17.65 32.32
C ARG A 253 6.53 17.47 32.86
N GLY A 254 5.66 16.74 32.14
CA GLY A 254 4.31 16.39 32.56
C GLY A 254 3.25 17.47 32.34
N ASP A 255 3.60 18.66 31.84
CA ASP A 255 2.73 19.83 31.76
C ASP A 255 2.07 20.06 30.38
N VAL A 256 2.65 19.49 29.32
CA VAL A 256 2.19 19.62 27.92
C VAL A 256 2.06 18.24 27.26
N ILE A 257 1.10 18.09 26.35
CA ILE A 257 0.98 16.97 25.41
C ILE A 257 1.18 17.53 23.99
N ALA A 258 2.03 16.88 23.18
CA ALA A 258 2.16 17.16 21.75
C ALA A 258 1.47 16.06 20.92
N TYR A 259 1.01 16.40 19.71
CA TYR A 259 0.34 15.48 18.79
C TYR A 259 0.40 16.00 17.36
N SER A 260 0.16 15.14 16.36
CA SER A 260 -0.03 15.57 14.96
C SER A 260 -1.53 15.63 14.65
N ALA A 261 -1.96 16.63 13.87
CA ALA A 261 -3.32 16.79 13.38
C ALA A 261 -3.39 17.77 12.21
N LEU A 262 -4.44 17.68 11.40
CA LEU A 262 -4.71 18.63 10.32
C LEU A 262 -5.15 19.99 10.87
N ASN A 263 -4.81 21.05 10.13
CA ASN A 263 -5.15 22.44 10.46
C ASN A 263 -6.51 22.87 9.88
N GLY A 264 -7.54 22.03 10.06
CA GLY A 264 -8.87 22.21 9.50
C GLY A 264 -9.45 20.91 8.97
N ASP A 265 -10.67 20.98 8.46
CA ASP A 265 -11.45 19.85 7.92
C ASP A 265 -11.34 19.71 6.39
N GLU A 266 -10.71 20.65 5.69
CA GLU A 266 -10.57 20.62 4.23
C GLU A 266 -9.55 19.58 3.71
N ALA A 267 -9.67 19.22 2.43
CA ALA A 267 -8.68 18.39 1.72
C ALA A 267 -7.40 19.17 1.34
N GLY A 268 -6.33 18.43 1.04
CA GLY A 268 -5.02 18.96 0.68
C GLY A 268 -4.26 19.73 1.77
N LEU A 269 -4.84 19.90 2.98
CA LEU A 269 -4.15 20.52 4.12
C LEU A 269 -2.94 19.69 4.56
N LEU A 270 -1.89 20.36 5.06
CA LEU A 270 -0.72 19.69 5.62
C LEU A 270 -0.99 19.23 7.06
N ASP A 271 -0.50 18.06 7.39
CA ASP A 271 -0.37 17.58 8.77
C ASP A 271 0.56 18.49 9.56
N ARG A 272 0.11 18.97 10.73
CA ARG A 272 0.86 19.91 11.59
C ARG A 272 1.05 19.31 12.98
N MET A 273 2.08 19.77 13.68
CA MET A 273 2.27 19.43 15.09
C MET A 273 1.67 20.50 16.00
N TRP A 274 0.93 20.01 16.98
CA TRP A 274 0.17 20.79 17.95
C TRP A 274 0.63 20.48 19.38
N VAL A 275 0.40 21.43 20.27
CA VAL A 275 0.54 21.23 21.73
C VAL A 275 -0.71 21.69 22.47
N VAL A 276 -1.05 20.98 23.54
CA VAL A 276 -2.11 21.35 24.49
C VAL A 276 -1.59 21.18 25.93
N PRO A 277 -1.99 22.04 26.90
CA PRO A 277 -1.70 21.79 28.30
C PRO A 277 -2.28 20.45 28.76
N ALA A 278 -1.56 19.70 29.58
CA ALA A 278 -1.97 18.40 30.10
C ALA A 278 -3.22 18.43 31.01
N THR A 279 -3.67 19.63 31.39
CA THR A 279 -4.93 19.90 32.11
C THR A 279 -6.10 20.24 31.19
N GLY A 280 -5.93 20.13 29.86
CA GLY A 280 -6.83 20.70 28.87
C GLY A 280 -6.65 22.21 28.70
N GLY A 281 -7.19 22.73 27.61
CA GLY A 281 -7.11 24.14 27.21
C GLY A 281 -7.17 24.32 25.70
N THR A 282 -6.93 25.53 25.21
CA THR A 282 -6.82 25.80 23.77
C THR A 282 -5.53 25.18 23.22
N PRO A 283 -5.59 24.27 22.23
CA PRO A 283 -4.41 23.77 21.56
C PRO A 283 -3.75 24.84 20.69
N ARG A 284 -2.46 24.65 20.38
CA ARG A 284 -1.69 25.56 19.54
C ARG A 284 -0.80 24.80 18.56
N CYS A 285 -0.93 25.11 17.28
CA CYS A 285 -0.03 24.63 16.24
C CYS A 285 1.36 25.27 16.43
N ILE A 286 2.41 24.45 16.53
CA ILE A 286 3.80 24.91 16.67
C ILE A 286 4.57 24.84 15.35
N THR A 287 4.03 24.17 14.33
CA THR A 287 4.58 24.14 12.96
C THR A 287 3.77 24.97 11.95
N ALA A 288 3.03 25.98 12.41
CA ALA A 288 2.19 26.83 11.56
C ALA A 288 2.98 27.57 10.46
N ASN A 289 4.26 27.90 10.74
CA ASN A 289 5.16 28.58 9.81
C ASN A 289 6.01 27.62 8.96
N LEU A 290 5.81 26.29 9.09
CA LEU A 290 6.49 25.27 8.29
C LEU A 290 5.57 24.83 7.16
N ASP A 291 5.86 25.22 5.92
CA ASP A 291 5.08 24.82 4.75
C ASP A 291 5.52 23.44 4.21
N LEU A 292 5.63 22.46 5.11
CA LEU A 292 5.94 21.05 4.84
C LEU A 292 5.05 20.18 5.75
N ALA A 293 4.57 19.03 5.26
CA ALA A 293 3.78 18.11 6.06
C ALA A 293 4.62 17.43 7.16
N VAL A 294 4.07 17.34 8.36
CA VAL A 294 4.62 16.50 9.44
C VAL A 294 4.34 15.03 9.11
N GLY A 295 5.35 14.31 8.65
CA GLY A 295 5.20 12.94 8.15
C GLY A 295 6.29 12.52 7.15
N ASP A 296 6.04 11.39 6.49
CA ASP A 296 6.86 10.83 5.42
C ASP A 296 5.97 10.53 4.19
N GLY A 297 5.87 11.52 3.28
CA GLY A 297 5.12 11.44 2.04
C GLY A 297 5.87 10.78 0.87
N VAL A 298 7.18 10.55 0.99
CA VAL A 298 8.00 9.95 -0.06
C VAL A 298 7.73 8.44 -0.14
N ILE A 299 7.23 7.94 -1.26
CA ILE A 299 6.86 6.53 -1.39
C ILE A 299 8.04 5.63 -1.80
N SER A 300 7.86 4.31 -1.59
CA SER A 300 8.73 3.24 -2.09
C SER A 300 7.89 1.99 -2.36
N ASP A 301 8.37 1.05 -3.17
CA ASP A 301 7.79 -0.30 -3.27
C ASP A 301 8.42 -1.32 -2.30
N MET A 302 9.46 -0.95 -1.55
CA MET A 302 10.22 -1.87 -0.68
C MET A 302 9.50 -2.23 0.62
N ARG A 303 8.79 -1.27 1.23
CA ARG A 303 8.03 -1.40 2.49
C ARG A 303 6.66 -0.72 2.38
N ALA A 304 5.71 -1.15 3.22
CA ALA A 304 4.49 -0.38 3.49
C ALA A 304 4.82 0.82 4.40
N GLY A 305 3.96 1.83 4.42
CA GLY A 305 4.06 2.93 5.39
C GLY A 305 3.76 2.44 6.80
N HIS A 306 4.34 3.09 7.81
CA HIS A 306 4.01 2.90 9.22
C HIS A 306 4.07 4.27 9.92
N GLY A 307 3.51 4.35 11.14
CA GLY A 307 3.57 5.57 11.93
C GLY A 307 5.00 5.83 12.42
N VAL A 308 5.58 6.93 11.96
CA VAL A 308 6.89 7.42 12.43
C VAL A 308 6.69 8.13 13.78
N PRO A 309 7.51 7.87 14.81
CA PRO A 309 7.36 8.52 16.10
C PRO A 309 7.66 10.02 16.04
N MET A 310 7.12 10.74 17.01
CA MET A 310 7.65 12.03 17.43
C MET A 310 8.37 11.83 18.76
N CYS A 311 9.51 12.49 18.96
CA CYS A 311 10.33 12.30 20.16
C CYS A 311 10.50 13.63 20.89
N TRP A 312 10.17 13.69 22.19
CA TRP A 312 10.56 14.83 23.01
C TRP A 312 12.07 14.84 23.25
N SER A 313 12.65 16.03 23.17
CA SER A 313 13.93 16.34 23.84
C SER A 313 13.89 15.95 25.32
N ARG A 314 15.04 15.55 25.87
CA ARG A 314 15.17 15.15 27.28
C ARG A 314 14.65 16.21 28.26
N ASP A 315 14.88 17.49 27.97
CA ASP A 315 14.51 18.60 28.83
C ASP A 315 13.05 19.08 28.59
N GLY A 316 12.37 18.53 27.58
CA GLY A 316 10.98 18.86 27.24
C GLY A 316 10.80 20.28 26.73
N ASP A 317 11.78 20.79 25.96
CA ASP A 317 11.80 22.12 25.35
C ASP A 317 11.62 22.07 23.81
N ARG A 318 12.06 20.98 23.16
CA ARG A 318 11.84 20.67 21.73
C ARG A 318 11.15 19.33 21.49
N VAL A 319 10.47 19.20 20.34
CA VAL A 319 9.98 17.94 19.77
C VAL A 319 10.65 17.69 18.42
N TYR A 320 11.08 16.45 18.20
CA TYR A 320 11.65 15.95 16.94
C TYR A 320 10.58 15.20 16.14
N PHE A 321 10.58 15.36 14.82
CA PHE A 321 9.55 14.85 13.91
C PHE A 321 10.09 14.72 12.47
N PRO A 322 9.50 13.87 11.62
CA PRO A 322 9.82 13.84 10.19
C PRO A 322 9.04 14.93 9.46
N ALA A 323 9.60 15.49 8.39
CA ALA A 323 8.82 16.23 7.41
C ALA A 323 9.37 16.02 5.99
N SER A 324 8.47 15.88 5.03
CA SER A 324 8.80 15.74 3.61
C SER A 324 8.91 17.09 2.93
N GLY A 325 10.02 17.29 2.21
CA GLY A 325 10.24 18.33 1.23
C GLY A 325 10.60 17.70 -0.13
N PRO A 326 10.95 18.48 -1.16
CA PRO A 326 10.96 18.02 -2.56
C PRO A 326 11.75 16.72 -2.80
N GLY A 327 11.03 15.61 -2.91
CA GLY A 327 11.54 14.25 -3.09
C GLY A 327 12.32 13.67 -1.91
N ALA A 328 12.25 14.24 -0.71
CA ALA A 328 13.09 13.83 0.43
C ALA A 328 12.41 14.05 1.78
N THR A 329 12.53 13.06 2.68
CA THR A 329 12.04 13.16 4.06
C THR A 329 13.22 13.36 5.01
N ALA A 330 13.14 14.41 5.83
CA ALA A 330 14.18 14.85 6.76
C ALA A 330 13.67 14.88 8.21
N ILE A 331 14.57 14.80 9.19
CA ILE A 331 14.26 14.99 10.60
C ILE A 331 14.39 16.47 10.94
N TYR A 332 13.32 17.03 11.49
CA TYR A 332 13.26 18.38 12.02
C TYR A 332 13.09 18.36 13.55
N SER A 333 13.38 19.49 14.20
CA SER A 333 12.88 19.75 15.55
C SER A 333 12.33 21.16 15.69
N VAL A 334 11.35 21.32 16.57
CA VAL A 334 10.68 22.57 16.87
C VAL A 334 10.62 22.78 18.38
N ASP A 335 10.85 24.00 18.85
CA ASP A 335 10.60 24.35 20.26
C ASP A 335 9.15 24.78 20.50
N LEU A 336 8.81 25.00 21.77
CA LEU A 336 7.47 25.46 22.14
C LEU A 336 7.16 26.84 21.55
N GLU A 337 8.13 27.68 21.21
CA GLU A 337 7.93 28.97 20.57
C GLU A 337 7.64 28.87 19.06
N GLY A 338 7.89 27.70 18.44
CA GLY A 338 7.65 27.43 17.03
C GLY A 338 8.86 27.64 16.12
N ASN A 339 10.08 27.75 16.67
CA ASN A 339 11.30 27.85 15.86
C ASN A 339 11.72 26.46 15.36
N VAL A 340 11.39 26.16 14.11
CA VAL A 340 11.76 24.91 13.43
C VAL A 340 13.21 24.95 12.95
N ARG A 341 13.92 23.82 13.03
CA ARG A 341 15.22 23.60 12.38
C ARG A 341 15.32 22.18 11.83
N ALA A 342 16.04 21.99 10.72
CA ALA A 342 16.43 20.66 10.25
C ALA A 342 17.58 20.12 11.13
N GLU A 343 17.48 18.87 11.55
CA GLU A 343 18.47 18.16 12.36
C GLU A 343 19.26 17.16 11.50
N VAL A 344 18.56 16.45 10.61
CA VAL A 344 19.14 15.49 9.67
C VAL A 344 18.40 15.61 8.34
N ALA A 345 19.13 15.90 7.25
CA ALA A 345 18.56 16.07 5.92
C ALA A 345 19.43 15.38 4.84
N GLY A 346 19.05 15.50 3.57
CA GLY A 346 19.82 15.03 2.41
C GLY A 346 18.90 14.55 1.28
N GLN A 347 19.49 14.20 0.14
CA GLN A 347 18.78 13.53 -0.97
C GLN A 347 18.54 12.05 -0.62
N ARG A 348 17.60 11.82 0.29
CA ARG A 348 17.21 10.51 0.83
C ARG A 348 15.83 10.58 1.47
N ARG A 349 15.22 9.43 1.67
CA ARG A 349 14.03 9.26 2.51
C ARG A 349 14.43 8.75 3.88
N ILE A 350 14.29 9.57 4.91
CA ILE A 350 14.28 9.11 6.32
C ILE A 350 12.86 8.68 6.65
N TYR A 351 12.65 7.40 6.96
CA TYR A 351 11.33 6.80 7.11
C TYR A 351 11.05 6.23 8.52
N ASP A 352 12.02 6.31 9.43
CA ASP A 352 11.86 6.07 10.86
C ASP A 352 13.07 6.64 11.63
N PHE A 353 12.90 7.02 12.90
CA PHE A 353 13.98 7.53 13.75
C PHE A 353 13.65 7.45 15.25
N ASP A 354 14.65 7.66 16.08
CA ASP A 354 14.50 7.93 17.51
C ASP A 354 15.63 8.83 18.04
N VAL A 355 15.40 9.52 19.16
CA VAL A 355 16.32 10.50 19.76
C VAL A 355 16.49 10.24 21.25
N SER A 356 17.68 9.81 21.67
CA SER A 356 17.99 9.53 23.07
C SER A 356 19.48 9.65 23.37
N GLY A 357 19.85 9.94 24.62
CA GLY A 357 21.25 10.05 25.05
C GLY A 357 22.11 11.13 24.36
N GLY A 358 21.50 12.03 23.57
CA GLY A 358 22.24 12.96 22.69
C GLY A 358 22.64 12.36 21.34
N VAL A 359 22.01 11.25 20.97
CA VAL A 359 22.14 10.53 19.70
C VAL A 359 20.81 10.62 18.96
N ILE A 360 20.86 10.81 17.64
CA ILE A 360 19.71 10.58 16.75
C ILE A 360 20.03 9.29 15.98
N ALA A 361 19.20 8.25 16.09
CA ALA A 361 19.32 7.05 15.25
C ALA A 361 18.17 7.05 14.25
N PHE A 362 18.44 6.69 12.99
CA PHE A 362 17.43 6.80 11.95
C PHE A 362 17.61 5.78 10.83
N ALA A 363 16.49 5.42 10.22
CA ALA A 363 16.39 4.53 9.08
C ALA A 363 16.26 5.37 7.81
N ALA A 364 17.22 5.23 6.89
CA ALA A 364 17.23 6.00 5.65
C ALA A 364 17.41 5.11 4.42
N SER A 365 16.62 5.37 3.37
CA SER A 365 16.78 4.80 2.03
C SER A 365 17.21 5.90 1.08
N ASP A 366 18.07 5.57 0.12
CA ASP A 366 18.40 6.43 -1.02
C ASP A 366 18.07 5.73 -2.34
N THR A 367 18.54 6.25 -3.46
CA THR A 367 18.33 5.69 -4.81
C THR A 367 19.07 4.37 -5.05
N SER A 368 20.04 4.04 -4.20
CA SER A 368 21.01 2.96 -4.34
C SER A 368 20.76 1.79 -3.40
N ASP A 369 20.18 2.04 -2.21
CA ASP A 369 19.79 1.01 -1.27
C ASP A 369 18.43 1.25 -0.56
N PRO A 370 17.72 0.18 -0.15
CA PRO A 370 16.34 0.25 0.28
C PRO A 370 16.13 0.67 1.76
N GLY A 371 17.19 0.94 2.52
CA GLY A 371 17.07 1.22 3.95
C GLY A 371 18.23 0.70 4.77
N GLU A 372 18.97 1.63 5.38
CA GLU A 372 20.13 1.37 6.23
C GLU A 372 20.05 2.21 7.51
N LEU A 373 20.73 1.75 8.56
CA LEU A 373 20.71 2.37 9.88
C LEU A 373 21.84 3.38 9.98
N HIS A 374 21.50 4.62 10.31
CA HIS A 374 22.41 5.73 10.49
C HIS A 374 22.28 6.28 11.93
N VAL A 375 23.33 6.93 12.40
CA VAL A 375 23.30 7.72 13.65
C VAL A 375 23.97 9.09 13.44
N VAL A 376 23.44 10.11 14.11
CA VAL A 376 24.15 11.38 14.36
C VAL A 376 24.56 11.45 15.83
N MET A 377 25.85 11.69 16.07
CA MET A 377 26.43 11.89 17.39
C MET A 377 27.33 13.14 17.35
N GLN A 378 27.09 14.11 18.23
CA GLN A 378 27.87 15.37 18.29
C GLN A 378 27.95 16.12 16.94
N GLY A 379 26.91 16.03 16.12
CA GLY A 379 26.84 16.63 14.78
C GLY A 379 27.57 15.86 13.67
N ALA A 380 28.19 14.72 13.98
CA ALA A 380 28.79 13.82 12.99
C ALA A 380 27.84 12.64 12.69
N GLU A 381 27.61 12.36 11.41
CA GLU A 381 26.81 11.22 10.96
C GLU A 381 27.68 9.99 10.65
N ALA A 382 27.20 8.80 11.00
CA ALA A 382 27.76 7.52 10.56
C ALA A 382 26.66 6.52 10.14
N ARG A 383 26.84 5.88 8.99
CA ARG A 383 26.09 4.66 8.60
C ARG A 383 26.63 3.47 9.39
N LEU A 384 25.75 2.75 10.08
CA LEU A 384 26.10 1.60 10.92
C LEU A 384 25.99 0.28 10.17
N THR A 385 25.01 0.11 9.28
CA THR A 385 24.74 -1.17 8.61
C THR A 385 25.12 -1.19 7.13
N ASP A 386 25.30 -2.40 6.61
CA ASP A 386 25.38 -2.71 5.18
C ASP A 386 24.56 -3.99 4.97
N LEU A 387 23.24 -3.84 4.93
CA LEU A 387 22.28 -4.94 4.88
C LEU A 387 22.21 -5.59 3.49
N ASN A 388 22.59 -4.86 2.44
CA ASN A 388 22.45 -5.28 1.03
C ASN A 388 23.78 -5.20 0.24
N PRO A 389 24.91 -5.74 0.73
CA PRO A 389 26.23 -5.58 0.11
C PRO A 389 26.29 -6.15 -1.31
N TRP A 390 25.41 -7.11 -1.62
CA TRP A 390 25.28 -7.75 -2.92
C TRP A 390 24.76 -6.81 -4.03
N LEU A 391 24.16 -5.67 -3.70
CA LEU A 391 23.74 -4.67 -4.69
C LEU A 391 24.92 -4.09 -5.47
N ARG A 392 26.13 -4.12 -4.88
CA ARG A 392 27.39 -3.74 -5.56
C ARG A 392 27.74 -4.65 -6.76
N GLU A 393 27.15 -5.84 -6.82
CA GLU A 393 27.26 -6.78 -7.95
C GLU A 393 26.16 -6.59 -9.01
N ARG A 394 25.28 -5.60 -8.83
CA ARG A 394 24.17 -5.29 -9.73
C ARG A 394 24.34 -3.94 -10.40
N TYR A 395 23.63 -3.77 -11.51
CA TYR A 395 23.40 -2.46 -12.09
C TYR A 395 22.24 -1.81 -11.33
N ILE A 396 22.53 -0.68 -10.70
CA ILE A 396 21.54 0.20 -10.07
C ILE A 396 21.55 1.50 -10.86
N ALA A 397 20.45 1.80 -11.54
CA ALA A 397 20.24 3.04 -12.26
C ALA A 397 20.20 4.21 -11.26
N GLN A 398 20.99 5.25 -11.53
CA GLN A 398 20.93 6.50 -10.77
C GLN A 398 20.01 7.48 -11.49
N PRO A 399 19.12 8.18 -10.78
CA PRO A 399 18.21 9.13 -11.40
C PRO A 399 18.93 10.42 -11.81
N GLU A 400 18.62 10.90 -13.01
CA GLU A 400 18.94 12.26 -13.44
C GLU A 400 17.77 13.17 -13.12
N GLU A 401 17.95 14.11 -12.20
CA GLU A 401 16.94 15.09 -11.81
C GLU A 401 16.73 16.14 -12.92
N HIS A 402 15.46 16.51 -13.12
CA HIS A 402 15.01 17.50 -14.09
C HIS A 402 13.90 18.36 -13.50
N SER A 403 13.90 19.65 -13.84
CA SER A 403 12.78 20.56 -13.54
C SER A 403 11.94 20.82 -14.80
N PHE A 404 10.63 20.77 -14.67
CA PHE A 404 9.66 20.93 -15.76
C PHE A 404 8.76 22.13 -15.49
N THR A 405 8.49 22.94 -16.51
CA THR A 405 7.57 24.08 -16.39
C THR A 405 6.24 23.73 -17.04
N ALA A 406 5.15 23.84 -16.29
CA ALA A 406 3.78 23.71 -16.77
C ALA A 406 3.38 24.93 -17.62
N PRO A 407 2.33 24.85 -18.45
CA PRO A 407 1.90 25.97 -19.31
C PRO A 407 1.46 27.21 -18.52
N ASP A 408 1.02 27.05 -17.27
CA ASP A 408 0.65 28.13 -16.34
C ASP A 408 1.80 28.61 -15.44
N GLY A 409 3.04 28.18 -15.73
CA GLY A 409 4.25 28.69 -15.09
C GLY A 409 4.67 27.98 -13.80
N TRP A 410 3.89 27.02 -13.30
CA TRP A 410 4.35 26.15 -12.20
C TRP A 410 5.58 25.37 -12.62
N VAL A 411 6.55 25.25 -11.72
CA VAL A 411 7.73 24.38 -11.92
C VAL A 411 7.55 23.14 -11.06
N MET A 412 8.02 21.99 -11.55
CA MET A 412 7.88 20.68 -10.91
C MET A 412 9.17 19.87 -11.02
N GLN A 413 9.42 18.98 -10.06
CA GLN A 413 10.56 18.07 -10.05
C GLN A 413 10.19 16.73 -10.70
N GLY A 414 11.16 16.11 -11.38
CA GLY A 414 11.08 14.72 -11.79
C GLY A 414 12.45 14.15 -12.15
N TRP A 415 12.48 12.86 -12.47
CA TRP A 415 13.71 12.10 -12.63
C TRP A 415 13.65 11.14 -13.81
N LEU A 416 14.79 10.94 -14.45
CA LEU A 416 14.97 9.97 -15.54
C LEU A 416 16.02 8.92 -15.16
N LEU A 417 15.60 7.66 -15.08
CA LEU A 417 16.51 6.51 -14.95
C LEU A 417 16.92 6.01 -16.34
N LYS A 418 18.20 5.67 -16.46
CA LYS A 418 18.81 5.16 -17.70
C LYS A 418 19.10 3.67 -17.61
N PRO A 419 19.01 2.92 -18.73
CA PRO A 419 19.32 1.50 -18.76
C PRO A 419 20.82 1.21 -18.73
N PRO A 420 21.23 -0.04 -18.41
CA PRO A 420 22.63 -0.45 -18.43
C PRO A 420 23.26 -0.22 -19.82
N GLY A 421 24.35 0.55 -19.86
CA GLY A 421 25.09 0.79 -21.11
C GLY A 421 24.43 1.82 -22.04
N PHE A 422 23.67 2.75 -21.46
CA PHE A 422 23.09 3.89 -22.17
C PHE A 422 24.09 4.62 -23.09
N ASP A 423 23.66 4.85 -24.33
CA ASP A 423 24.38 5.52 -25.41
C ASP A 423 23.49 6.67 -25.95
N PRO A 424 23.90 7.94 -25.81
CA PRO A 424 23.08 9.09 -26.23
C PRO A 424 22.87 9.18 -27.76
N SER A 425 23.56 8.35 -28.55
CA SER A 425 23.33 8.18 -30.00
C SER A 425 22.24 7.14 -30.34
N LYS A 426 21.55 6.58 -29.34
CA LYS A 426 20.41 5.67 -29.52
C LYS A 426 19.09 6.31 -29.10
N LEU A 427 18.00 5.70 -29.56
CA LEU A 427 16.64 5.88 -29.07
C LEU A 427 16.23 4.67 -28.24
N TYR A 428 15.60 4.93 -27.09
CA TYR A 428 15.18 3.94 -26.10
C TYR A 428 13.67 3.95 -25.92
N PRO A 429 13.03 2.79 -25.74
CA PRO A 429 11.66 2.73 -25.25
C PRO A 429 11.60 3.35 -23.83
N LEU A 430 10.49 4.00 -23.49
CA LEU A 430 10.31 4.69 -22.21
C LEU A 430 9.07 4.17 -21.48
N VAL A 431 9.15 4.03 -20.17
CA VAL A 431 7.99 3.85 -19.28
C VAL A 431 7.88 5.08 -18.39
N MET A 432 6.71 5.70 -18.37
CA MET A 432 6.38 6.78 -17.46
C MET A 432 5.62 6.21 -16.26
N GLU A 433 6.09 6.46 -15.04
CA GLU A 433 5.48 5.95 -13.80
C GLU A 433 4.86 7.09 -12.99
N VAL A 434 3.63 6.88 -12.51
CA VAL A 434 2.81 7.86 -11.78
C VAL A 434 2.49 7.35 -10.37
N HIS A 435 2.76 8.18 -9.35
CA HIS A 435 2.57 7.79 -7.95
C HIS A 435 1.10 7.71 -7.53
N GLY A 436 0.84 7.00 -6.44
CA GLY A 436 -0.45 7.04 -5.74
C GLY A 436 -0.58 8.28 -4.84
N GLY A 437 -1.70 8.46 -4.17
CA GLY A 437 -1.97 9.63 -3.33
C GLY A 437 -3.37 10.20 -3.62
N PRO A 438 -3.50 11.44 -4.13
CA PRO A 438 -2.45 12.21 -4.82
C PRO A 438 -1.41 12.86 -3.91
N HIS A 439 -1.72 13.07 -2.63
CA HIS A 439 -0.84 13.67 -1.62
C HIS A 439 0.25 12.71 -1.11
N ALA A 440 1.06 12.21 -2.02
CA ALA A 440 2.32 11.53 -1.75
C ALA A 440 3.33 12.01 -2.79
N GLU A 441 4.56 11.52 -2.76
CA GLU A 441 5.56 11.93 -3.74
C GLU A 441 6.58 10.84 -4.11
N TYR A 442 7.12 10.90 -5.33
CA TYR A 442 8.36 10.21 -5.65
C TYR A 442 9.57 11.05 -5.22
N GLY A 443 10.74 10.43 -5.17
CA GLY A 443 11.94 11.13 -4.70
C GLY A 443 13.19 10.28 -4.69
N TRP A 444 14.08 10.62 -3.75
CA TRP A 444 15.36 10.00 -3.50
C TRP A 444 15.20 8.72 -2.66
N ALA A 445 14.45 7.75 -3.18
CA ALA A 445 14.16 6.47 -2.53
C ALA A 445 14.28 5.29 -3.50
N PHE A 446 14.56 4.11 -2.98
CA PHE A 446 14.74 2.90 -3.79
C PHE A 446 13.39 2.34 -4.27
N PHE A 447 13.28 2.09 -5.58
CA PHE A 447 12.16 1.39 -6.21
C PHE A 447 12.64 0.16 -6.97
N HIS A 448 12.29 -1.04 -6.50
CA HIS A 448 12.67 -2.31 -7.15
C HIS A 448 12.06 -2.43 -8.55
N GLU A 449 10.81 -2.03 -8.73
CA GLU A 449 10.10 -1.99 -10.01
C GLU A 449 10.85 -1.14 -11.05
N PHE A 450 11.24 0.07 -10.67
CA PHE A 450 11.94 1.00 -11.56
C PHE A 450 13.33 0.47 -11.94
N GLN A 451 14.03 -0.16 -11.00
CA GLN A 451 15.32 -0.79 -11.24
C GLN A 451 15.23 -2.03 -12.14
N VAL A 452 14.14 -2.81 -12.04
CA VAL A 452 13.85 -3.92 -12.98
C VAL A 452 13.57 -3.38 -14.38
N LEU A 453 12.71 -2.38 -14.53
CA LEU A 453 12.38 -1.78 -15.84
C LEU A 453 13.59 -1.12 -16.50
N ALA A 454 14.34 -0.28 -15.77
CA ALA A 454 15.59 0.28 -16.28
C ALA A 454 16.59 -0.84 -16.64
N GLY A 455 16.70 -1.86 -15.79
CA GLY A 455 17.54 -3.05 -16.02
C GLY A 455 17.18 -3.85 -17.27
N MET A 456 15.93 -3.80 -17.74
CA MET A 456 15.47 -4.44 -18.98
C MET A 456 15.81 -3.67 -20.26
N GLY A 457 16.21 -2.40 -20.17
CA GLY A 457 16.50 -1.55 -21.33
C GLY A 457 15.58 -0.35 -21.53
N PHE A 458 14.61 -0.13 -20.63
CA PHE A 458 13.73 1.04 -20.66
C PHE A 458 14.43 2.28 -20.09
N LEU A 459 14.08 3.45 -20.61
CA LEU A 459 14.11 4.67 -19.81
C LEU A 459 12.92 4.63 -18.84
N VAL A 460 13.11 5.00 -17.57
CA VAL A 460 12.00 5.14 -16.62
C VAL A 460 11.92 6.60 -16.21
N PHE A 461 10.79 7.24 -16.49
CA PHE A 461 10.52 8.64 -16.16
C PHE A 461 9.44 8.73 -15.08
N TYR A 462 9.68 9.47 -14.02
CA TYR A 462 8.72 9.69 -12.94
C TYR A 462 8.87 11.11 -12.39
N MET A 463 7.80 11.68 -11.85
CA MET A 463 7.77 13.07 -11.38
C MET A 463 6.67 13.32 -10.34
N ASN A 464 6.70 14.51 -9.74
CA ASN A 464 5.73 14.98 -8.77
C ASN A 464 4.88 16.12 -9.43
N PRO A 465 3.68 15.84 -9.96
CA PRO A 465 2.76 16.85 -10.50
C PRO A 465 2.09 17.63 -9.36
N ARG A 466 1.39 18.74 -9.67
CA ARG A 466 0.62 19.44 -8.63
C ARG A 466 -0.35 18.49 -7.92
N GLY A 467 -0.44 18.61 -6.60
CA GLY A 467 -1.14 17.66 -5.74
C GLY A 467 -0.24 16.75 -4.90
N SER A 468 1.01 16.52 -5.32
CA SER A 468 2.01 15.79 -4.50
C SER A 468 2.29 16.52 -3.17
N ASP A 469 2.78 15.76 -2.18
CA ASP A 469 3.35 16.35 -0.97
C ASP A 469 4.78 16.86 -1.21
N GLY A 470 5.35 17.59 -0.25
CA GLY A 470 6.74 18.07 -0.27
C GLY A 470 6.96 19.46 -0.88
N TYR A 471 5.94 20.09 -1.46
CA TYR A 471 6.03 21.38 -2.17
C TYR A 471 5.16 22.50 -1.57
N GLY A 472 4.69 22.31 -0.34
CA GLY A 472 3.83 23.26 0.37
C GLY A 472 2.34 23.06 0.13
N GLU A 473 1.53 23.63 1.02
CA GLU A 473 0.08 23.39 1.10
C GLU A 473 -0.67 23.85 -0.15
N VAL A 474 -0.23 24.95 -0.77
CA VAL A 474 -0.82 25.47 -2.01
C VAL A 474 -0.61 24.51 -3.19
N PHE A 475 0.55 23.85 -3.27
CA PHE A 475 0.83 22.84 -4.29
C PHE A 475 0.01 21.57 -4.05
N ARG A 476 -0.05 21.09 -2.78
CA ARG A 476 -0.83 19.90 -2.38
C ARG A 476 -2.33 20.08 -2.62
N ARG A 477 -2.88 21.27 -2.35
CA ARG A 477 -4.31 21.59 -2.57
C ARG A 477 -4.71 21.78 -4.03
N ALA A 478 -3.76 22.00 -4.95
CA ALA A 478 -4.07 22.36 -6.34
C ALA A 478 -4.76 21.26 -7.16
N VAL A 479 -4.78 20.02 -6.66
CA VAL A 479 -5.44 18.85 -7.29
C VAL A 479 -6.82 18.55 -6.69
N VAL A 480 -7.16 19.13 -5.54
CA VAL A 480 -8.42 18.85 -4.82
C VAL A 480 -9.60 19.20 -5.73
N LYS A 481 -10.48 18.21 -6.01
CA LYS A 481 -11.60 18.31 -6.95
C LYS A 481 -11.19 18.61 -8.41
N ASP A 482 -9.88 18.54 -8.74
CA ASP A 482 -9.30 18.71 -10.08
C ASP A 482 -8.57 17.47 -10.63
N TRP A 483 -8.87 16.26 -10.13
CA TRP A 483 -8.29 15.02 -10.64
C TRP A 483 -8.48 14.87 -12.16
N GLY A 484 -7.41 14.60 -12.90
CA GLY A 484 -7.38 14.51 -14.36
C GLY A 484 -7.37 15.86 -15.09
N GLY A 485 -7.43 16.98 -14.37
CA GLY A 485 -7.28 18.32 -14.90
C GLY A 485 -5.81 18.72 -15.02
N LYS A 486 -5.37 19.66 -14.18
CA LYS A 486 -4.03 20.26 -14.29
C LYS A 486 -2.89 19.31 -13.95
N ASP A 487 -3.13 18.36 -13.06
CA ASP A 487 -2.26 17.20 -12.75
C ASP A 487 -1.90 16.36 -13.99
N TYR A 488 -2.85 16.13 -14.89
CA TYR A 488 -2.64 15.45 -16.17
C TYR A 488 -1.83 16.33 -17.15
N ILE A 489 -2.14 17.63 -17.21
CA ILE A 489 -1.39 18.59 -18.04
C ILE A 489 0.07 18.66 -17.61
N ASP A 490 0.35 18.68 -16.32
CA ASP A 490 1.69 18.63 -15.73
C ASP A 490 2.49 17.42 -16.24
N LEU A 491 1.91 16.23 -16.07
CA LEU A 491 2.51 14.95 -16.49
C LEU A 491 2.81 14.91 -17.99
N MET A 492 1.87 15.34 -18.84
CA MET A 492 2.07 15.34 -20.29
C MET A 492 3.10 16.41 -20.73
N THR A 493 3.06 17.60 -20.13
CA THR A 493 3.97 18.71 -20.46
C THR A 493 5.40 18.42 -20.01
N ALA A 494 5.59 17.71 -18.90
CA ALA A 494 6.90 17.24 -18.46
C ALA A 494 7.44 16.14 -19.38
N LEU A 495 6.61 15.16 -19.77
CA LEU A 495 6.99 14.11 -20.74
C LEU A 495 7.44 14.72 -22.08
N ASP A 496 6.72 15.72 -22.59
CA ASP A 496 7.10 16.45 -23.81
C ASP A 496 8.47 17.12 -23.68
N GLN A 497 8.73 17.77 -22.54
CA GLN A 497 10.03 18.39 -22.24
C GLN A 497 11.16 17.36 -22.08
N VAL A 498 10.92 16.18 -21.49
CA VAL A 498 11.93 15.09 -21.46
C VAL A 498 12.28 14.63 -22.87
N ILE A 499 11.28 14.43 -23.72
CA ILE A 499 11.48 13.98 -25.11
C ILE A 499 12.27 15.03 -25.90
N GLU A 500 11.89 16.30 -25.83
CA GLU A 500 12.55 17.38 -26.56
C GLU A 500 14.00 17.59 -26.08
N ARG A 501 14.21 17.77 -24.78
CA ARG A 501 15.52 18.13 -24.20
C ARG A 501 16.55 17.02 -24.37
N THR A 502 16.15 15.76 -24.20
CA THR A 502 17.07 14.62 -24.28
C THR A 502 17.20 14.09 -25.72
N GLY A 503 16.07 14.00 -26.44
CA GLY A 503 15.93 13.40 -27.77
C GLY A 503 16.41 11.94 -27.87
N VAL A 504 16.49 11.22 -26.75
CA VAL A 504 16.83 9.78 -26.69
C VAL A 504 15.61 8.88 -26.49
N VAL A 505 14.41 9.46 -26.41
CA VAL A 505 13.16 8.71 -26.27
C VAL A 505 12.66 8.27 -27.65
N ASP A 506 12.37 6.98 -27.79
CA ASP A 506 11.64 6.45 -28.93
C ASP A 506 10.15 6.70 -28.74
N THR A 507 9.65 7.79 -29.33
CA THR A 507 8.26 8.25 -29.15
C THR A 507 7.21 7.30 -29.74
N ALA A 508 7.61 6.25 -30.48
CA ALA A 508 6.72 5.19 -30.94
C ALA A 508 6.62 4.01 -29.96
N ARG A 509 7.41 4.02 -28.87
CA ARG A 509 7.56 2.91 -27.92
C ARG A 509 7.59 3.43 -26.48
N MET A 510 6.57 4.22 -26.15
CA MET A 510 6.32 4.73 -24.80
C MET A 510 5.22 3.94 -24.10
N GLY A 511 5.39 3.64 -22.81
CA GLY A 511 4.36 3.10 -21.93
C GLY A 511 4.08 4.02 -20.75
N ILE A 512 2.96 3.78 -20.07
CA ILE A 512 2.59 4.46 -18.83
C ILE A 512 2.15 3.44 -17.76
N GLY A 513 2.59 3.64 -16.53
CA GLY A 513 2.27 2.83 -15.37
C GLY A 513 1.89 3.70 -14.17
N GLY A 514 1.11 3.13 -13.24
CA GLY A 514 0.81 3.80 -11.99
C GLY A 514 -0.12 3.00 -11.09
N GLY A 515 -0.06 3.30 -9.79
CA GLY A 515 -0.84 2.61 -8.77
C GLY A 515 -1.74 3.53 -7.95
N SER A 516 -2.91 3.07 -7.52
CA SER A 516 -3.88 3.88 -6.76
C SER A 516 -4.40 5.05 -7.60
N TYR A 517 -4.33 6.29 -7.10
CA TYR A 517 -4.46 7.51 -7.91
C TYR A 517 -3.57 7.51 -9.18
N GLY A 518 -2.35 6.95 -9.13
CA GLY A 518 -1.52 6.78 -10.34
C GLY A 518 -2.11 5.79 -11.35
N GLY A 519 -2.91 4.83 -10.88
CA GLY A 519 -3.71 3.93 -11.72
C GLY A 519 -4.93 4.64 -12.32
N PHE A 520 -5.60 5.51 -11.53
CA PHE A 520 -6.60 6.44 -12.06
C PHE A 520 -6.02 7.30 -13.18
N MET A 521 -4.86 7.92 -12.96
CA MET A 521 -4.20 8.78 -13.93
C MET A 521 -3.70 7.99 -15.15
N THR A 522 -3.26 6.74 -14.97
CA THR A 522 -2.95 5.83 -16.08
C THR A 522 -4.18 5.56 -16.95
N ASN A 523 -5.34 5.25 -16.32
CA ASN A 523 -6.62 5.06 -17.01
C ASN A 523 -7.06 6.35 -17.71
N TRP A 524 -6.94 7.49 -17.04
CA TRP A 524 -7.30 8.81 -17.56
C TRP A 524 -6.47 9.17 -18.80
N ALA A 525 -5.14 9.03 -18.72
CA ALA A 525 -4.22 9.39 -19.79
C ALA A 525 -4.50 8.60 -21.07
N ILE A 526 -4.73 7.28 -21.00
CA ILE A 526 -5.06 6.50 -22.20
C ILE A 526 -6.47 6.76 -22.74
N GLY A 527 -7.36 7.37 -21.95
CA GLY A 527 -8.65 7.90 -22.41
C GLY A 527 -8.53 9.24 -23.14
N HIS A 528 -7.43 9.98 -22.95
CA HIS A 528 -7.23 11.33 -23.48
C HIS A 528 -6.08 11.44 -24.50
N THR A 529 -5.19 10.45 -24.61
CA THR A 529 -4.13 10.43 -25.62
C THR A 529 -3.78 9.02 -26.10
N ASN A 530 -3.40 8.92 -27.38
CA ASN A 530 -2.96 7.70 -28.05
C ASN A 530 -1.44 7.61 -28.19
N ARG A 531 -0.67 8.42 -27.44
CA ARG A 531 0.81 8.44 -27.49
C ARG A 531 1.48 7.22 -26.86
N PHE A 532 0.75 6.48 -26.01
CA PHE A 532 1.28 5.32 -25.29
C PHE A 532 0.93 4.01 -26.02
N SER A 533 1.93 3.18 -26.26
CA SER A 533 1.82 1.88 -26.93
C SER A 533 1.56 0.72 -25.96
N ALA A 534 1.65 0.96 -24.65
CA ALA A 534 1.29 0.03 -23.58
C ALA A 534 0.89 0.80 -22.30
N ALA A 535 0.00 0.24 -21.50
CA ALA A 535 -0.34 0.79 -20.19
C ALA A 535 -0.47 -0.31 -19.12
N VAL A 536 -0.12 0.02 -17.87
CA VAL A 536 -0.19 -0.86 -16.70
C VAL A 536 -0.86 -0.10 -15.56
N SER A 537 -2.15 -0.36 -15.34
CA SER A 537 -2.95 0.28 -14.30
C SER A 537 -3.12 -0.64 -13.10
N MET A 538 -2.71 -0.18 -11.93
CA MET A 538 -2.55 -1.01 -10.75
C MET A 538 -3.45 -0.50 -9.62
N ARG A 539 -4.24 -1.39 -8.99
CA ARG A 539 -5.11 -1.07 -7.84
C ARG A 539 -5.84 0.28 -8.03
N SER A 540 -6.40 0.42 -9.21
CA SER A 540 -6.77 1.71 -9.82
C SER A 540 -8.22 2.07 -9.58
N ILE A 541 -8.55 3.35 -9.73
CA ILE A 541 -9.93 3.83 -9.84
C ILE A 541 -10.26 4.05 -11.33
N SER A 542 -11.49 3.76 -11.76
CA SER A 542 -11.96 4.02 -13.13
C SER A 542 -13.32 4.73 -13.20
N ASN A 543 -14.10 4.67 -12.13
CA ASN A 543 -15.44 5.23 -12.00
C ASN A 543 -15.61 5.86 -10.61
N LEU A 544 -15.45 7.19 -10.52
CA LEU A 544 -15.59 7.94 -9.27
C LEU A 544 -17.01 7.86 -8.70
N VAL A 545 -18.04 7.69 -9.56
CA VAL A 545 -19.44 7.57 -9.12
C VAL A 545 -19.67 6.27 -8.37
N SER A 546 -19.10 5.14 -8.85
CA SER A 546 -19.23 3.87 -8.13
C SER A 546 -18.26 3.78 -6.95
N GLU A 547 -17.08 4.42 -7.02
CA GLU A 547 -16.06 4.35 -5.98
C GLU A 547 -16.41 5.14 -4.71
N TYR A 548 -17.14 6.25 -4.83
CA TYR A 548 -17.38 7.26 -3.78
C TYR A 548 -17.79 6.71 -2.39
N SER A 549 -18.43 5.54 -2.33
CA SER A 549 -18.79 4.88 -1.05
C SER A 549 -18.38 3.40 -1.01
N GLN A 550 -17.47 2.97 -1.88
CA GLN A 550 -16.92 1.61 -1.93
C GLN A 550 -15.54 1.47 -1.28
N HIS A 551 -14.78 2.55 -1.09
CA HIS A 551 -13.53 2.51 -0.32
C HIS A 551 -13.75 2.51 1.20
N ASP A 552 -12.68 2.35 1.97
CA ASP A 552 -12.63 2.39 3.44
C ASP A 552 -12.56 3.82 4.00
N ILE A 553 -11.91 4.75 3.30
CA ILE A 553 -11.68 6.14 3.74
C ILE A 553 -12.76 7.15 3.30
N VAL A 554 -14.04 6.80 3.41
CA VAL A 554 -15.17 7.54 2.78
C VAL A 554 -15.15 9.06 3.05
N LEU A 555 -14.97 9.50 4.29
CA LEU A 555 -14.96 10.92 4.67
C LEU A 555 -13.81 11.72 4.04
N TRP A 556 -12.66 11.08 3.79
CA TRP A 556 -11.56 11.71 3.04
C TRP A 556 -11.93 11.87 1.56
N GLY A 557 -12.60 10.87 0.98
CA GLY A 557 -13.07 10.90 -0.41
C GLY A 557 -14.06 12.02 -0.68
N GLU A 558 -14.98 12.31 0.24
CA GLU A 558 -15.91 13.46 0.13
C GLU A 558 -15.19 14.81 0.02
N LEU A 559 -14.11 14.99 0.78
CA LEU A 559 -13.38 16.25 0.78
C LEU A 559 -12.52 16.41 -0.48
N GLU A 560 -11.89 15.33 -0.91
CA GLU A 560 -10.98 15.29 -2.06
C GLU A 560 -11.73 15.33 -3.41
N LEU A 561 -12.84 14.59 -3.52
CA LEU A 561 -13.62 14.44 -4.76
C LEU A 561 -14.79 15.44 -4.85
N GLY A 562 -15.29 15.94 -3.73
CA GLY A 562 -16.47 16.81 -3.66
C GLY A 562 -17.72 16.12 -3.11
N PRO A 563 -18.88 16.79 -3.12
CA PRO A 563 -20.08 16.30 -2.46
C PRO A 563 -20.60 14.98 -3.05
N PRO A 564 -21.45 14.24 -2.31
CA PRO A 564 -21.96 12.94 -2.76
C PRO A 564 -22.70 13.00 -4.11
N PRO A 565 -22.53 12.00 -5.00
CA PRO A 565 -23.07 12.00 -6.37
C PRO A 565 -24.59 11.75 -6.46
N TRP A 566 -25.35 12.09 -5.42
CA TRP A 566 -26.81 11.97 -5.38
C TRP A 566 -27.43 13.28 -4.86
N PRO A 567 -28.34 13.91 -5.63
CA PRO A 567 -29.00 13.39 -6.83
C PRO A 567 -28.20 13.52 -8.14
N ASP A 568 -27.06 14.23 -8.13
CA ASP A 568 -26.32 14.60 -9.34
C ASP A 568 -24.93 13.93 -9.40
N PRO A 569 -24.72 12.92 -10.28
CA PRO A 569 -23.44 12.25 -10.45
C PRO A 569 -22.53 12.91 -11.50
N ASP A 570 -22.99 13.94 -12.23
CA ASP A 570 -22.35 14.35 -13.48
C ASP A 570 -20.92 14.84 -13.24
N ALA A 571 -20.66 15.62 -12.18
CA ALA A 571 -19.31 16.11 -11.87
C ALA A 571 -18.27 14.99 -11.65
N LEU A 572 -18.65 13.90 -10.97
CA LEU A 572 -17.77 12.75 -10.76
C LEU A 572 -17.71 11.85 -12.01
N TRP A 573 -18.79 11.78 -12.79
CA TRP A 573 -18.81 11.06 -14.07
C TRP A 573 -17.93 11.73 -15.13
N GLU A 574 -17.92 13.06 -15.21
CA GLU A 574 -17.00 13.86 -16.03
C GLU A 574 -15.54 13.54 -15.71
N ARG A 575 -15.19 13.35 -14.43
CA ARG A 575 -13.83 12.98 -14.00
C ARG A 575 -13.57 11.47 -13.91
N SER A 576 -14.48 10.62 -14.40
CA SER A 576 -14.32 9.16 -14.38
C SER A 576 -13.63 8.65 -15.65
N PRO A 577 -12.43 8.03 -15.58
CA PRO A 577 -11.75 7.47 -16.76
C PRO A 577 -12.61 6.56 -17.64
N ILE A 578 -13.49 5.75 -17.05
CA ILE A 578 -14.37 4.83 -17.79
C ILE A 578 -15.36 5.55 -18.72
N LYS A 579 -15.70 6.82 -18.46
CA LYS A 579 -16.49 7.64 -19.39
C LYS A 579 -15.82 7.71 -20.78
N TYR A 580 -14.49 7.76 -20.80
CA TYR A 580 -13.64 7.90 -21.98
C TYR A 580 -13.15 6.56 -22.54
N VAL A 581 -13.68 5.42 -22.06
CA VAL A 581 -13.25 4.07 -22.45
C VAL A 581 -13.31 3.78 -23.96
N ARG A 582 -14.12 4.53 -24.72
CA ARG A 582 -14.15 4.43 -26.18
C ARG A 582 -12.88 4.92 -26.85
N GLU A 583 -12.16 5.88 -26.27
CA GLU A 583 -10.96 6.46 -26.84
C GLU A 583 -9.69 5.67 -26.48
N MET A 584 -9.76 4.82 -25.45
CA MET A 584 -8.69 3.92 -25.02
C MET A 584 -8.35 2.88 -26.09
N LYS A 585 -7.28 3.12 -26.86
CA LYS A 585 -6.72 2.14 -27.83
C LYS A 585 -5.46 1.44 -27.33
N THR A 586 -4.81 2.01 -26.31
CA THR A 586 -3.58 1.47 -25.72
C THR A 586 -3.84 0.12 -25.05
N PRO A 587 -3.04 -0.93 -25.33
CA PRO A 587 -3.10 -2.21 -24.62
C PRO A 587 -2.90 -2.05 -23.12
N LEU A 588 -3.92 -2.43 -22.33
CA LEU A 588 -3.95 -2.22 -20.88
C LEU A 588 -3.81 -3.52 -20.09
N LEU A 589 -2.84 -3.57 -19.17
CA LEU A 589 -2.80 -4.54 -18.08
C LEU A 589 -3.43 -3.90 -16.84
N LEU A 590 -4.43 -4.56 -16.26
CA LEU A 590 -5.03 -4.22 -14.96
C LEU A 590 -4.52 -5.19 -13.90
N THR A 591 -4.04 -4.70 -12.76
CA THR A 591 -3.61 -5.57 -11.64
C THR A 591 -4.19 -5.11 -10.31
N CYS A 592 -4.90 -5.96 -9.56
CA CYS A 592 -5.50 -5.61 -8.27
C CYS A 592 -5.39 -6.74 -7.24
N GLY A 593 -5.46 -6.37 -5.95
CA GLY A 593 -5.71 -7.33 -4.87
C GLY A 593 -7.20 -7.67 -4.77
N GLU A 594 -7.55 -8.90 -4.37
CA GLU A 594 -8.96 -9.27 -4.16
C GLU A 594 -9.52 -8.78 -2.81
N MET A 595 -8.64 -8.37 -1.91
CA MET A 595 -8.96 -7.74 -0.63
C MET A 595 -8.49 -6.28 -0.62
N ASP A 596 -8.38 -5.65 -1.78
CA ASP A 596 -8.19 -4.20 -1.91
C ASP A 596 -9.49 -3.50 -1.53
N LEU A 597 -9.48 -2.84 -0.37
CA LEU A 597 -10.61 -2.11 0.20
C LEU A 597 -10.41 -0.59 0.11
N ARG A 598 -9.26 -0.15 -0.44
CA ARG A 598 -8.90 1.25 -0.68
C ARG A 598 -9.31 1.72 -2.08
N CYS A 599 -9.13 0.85 -3.07
CA CYS A 599 -9.65 1.01 -4.42
C CYS A 599 -10.42 -0.26 -4.79
N ALA A 600 -11.75 -0.21 -4.76
CA ALA A 600 -12.56 -1.42 -4.82
C ALA A 600 -12.33 -2.23 -6.13
N ILE A 601 -12.40 -3.55 -6.03
CA ILE A 601 -12.11 -4.45 -7.16
C ILE A 601 -12.99 -4.19 -8.40
N SER A 602 -14.22 -3.69 -8.17
CA SER A 602 -15.18 -3.17 -9.16
C SER A 602 -14.52 -2.20 -10.14
N GLN A 603 -13.65 -1.31 -9.68
CA GLN A 603 -12.94 -0.33 -10.51
C GLN A 603 -12.11 -0.99 -11.62
N SER A 604 -11.52 -2.15 -11.34
CA SER A 604 -10.77 -2.92 -12.33
C SER A 604 -11.69 -3.78 -13.20
N GLU A 605 -12.76 -4.32 -12.63
CA GLU A 605 -13.73 -5.17 -13.34
C GLU A 605 -14.59 -4.40 -14.34
N GLU A 606 -15.11 -3.23 -13.97
CA GLU A 606 -15.90 -2.34 -14.83
C GLU A 606 -15.11 -1.94 -16.07
N LEU A 607 -13.88 -1.45 -15.89
CA LEU A 607 -13.03 -1.01 -16.99
C LEU A 607 -12.58 -2.18 -17.88
N PHE A 608 -12.18 -3.31 -17.28
CA PHE A 608 -11.87 -4.53 -18.03
C PHE A 608 -13.06 -4.98 -18.88
N GLY A 609 -14.26 -5.08 -18.29
CA GLY A 609 -15.49 -5.47 -18.97
C GLY A 609 -15.80 -4.56 -20.16
N ALA A 610 -15.76 -3.24 -19.96
CA ALA A 610 -15.99 -2.25 -21.00
C ALA A 610 -14.98 -2.35 -22.16
N LEU A 611 -13.67 -2.44 -21.85
CA LEU A 611 -12.61 -2.61 -22.87
C LEU A 611 -12.78 -3.90 -23.67
N ARG A 612 -13.10 -5.02 -23.01
CA ARG A 612 -13.32 -6.31 -23.67
C ARG A 612 -14.57 -6.31 -24.57
N LEU A 613 -15.65 -5.65 -24.15
CA LEU A 613 -16.86 -5.47 -24.98
C LEU A 613 -16.59 -4.58 -26.21
N LEU A 614 -15.69 -3.60 -26.10
CA LEU A 614 -15.22 -2.76 -27.20
C LEU A 614 -14.13 -3.42 -28.08
N GLY A 615 -13.79 -4.69 -27.80
CA GLY A 615 -12.76 -5.43 -28.55
C GLY A 615 -11.32 -4.95 -28.30
N GLN A 616 -11.09 -4.13 -27.29
CA GLN A 616 -9.74 -3.63 -26.96
C GLN A 616 -8.88 -4.71 -26.32
N THR A 617 -7.56 -4.52 -26.38
CA THR A 617 -6.58 -5.42 -25.76
C THR A 617 -6.46 -5.09 -24.29
N ALA A 618 -7.05 -5.93 -23.43
CA ALA A 618 -6.96 -5.80 -21.98
C ALA A 618 -6.74 -7.17 -21.31
N GLU A 619 -5.94 -7.19 -20.24
CA GLU A 619 -5.74 -8.33 -19.32
C GLU A 619 -6.02 -7.88 -17.89
N LEU A 620 -6.68 -8.70 -17.08
CA LEU A 620 -6.96 -8.43 -15.66
C LEU A 620 -6.30 -9.52 -14.80
N VAL A 621 -5.39 -9.10 -13.92
CA VAL A 621 -4.69 -9.96 -12.96
C VAL A 621 -5.19 -9.64 -11.56
N ARG A 622 -5.82 -10.64 -10.94
CA ARG A 622 -6.31 -10.57 -9.55
C ARG A 622 -5.36 -11.35 -8.65
N PHE A 623 -4.93 -10.74 -7.56
CA PHE A 623 -4.13 -11.39 -6.52
C PHE A 623 -5.01 -11.75 -5.32
N PRO A 624 -5.34 -13.04 -5.11
CA PRO A 624 -6.21 -13.45 -4.00
C PRO A 624 -5.64 -13.05 -2.66
N GLU A 625 -6.49 -12.72 -1.69
CA GLU A 625 -6.15 -12.31 -0.30
C GLU A 625 -5.37 -10.98 -0.17
N GLU A 626 -4.77 -10.46 -1.24
CA GLU A 626 -3.94 -9.25 -1.18
C GLU A 626 -4.78 -7.98 -1.08
N SER A 627 -4.28 -7.00 -0.32
CA SER A 627 -4.85 -5.66 -0.20
C SER A 627 -4.21 -4.66 -1.17
N HIS A 628 -4.52 -3.36 -1.01
CA HIS A 628 -3.85 -2.27 -1.73
C HIS A 628 -2.32 -2.28 -1.63
N ASP A 629 -1.75 -2.91 -0.59
CA ASP A 629 -0.32 -3.04 -0.33
C ASP A 629 0.37 -4.23 -1.03
N VAL A 630 -0.29 -4.89 -1.99
CA VAL A 630 0.26 -6.02 -2.77
C VAL A 630 1.68 -5.80 -3.32
N SER A 631 2.08 -4.56 -3.64
CA SER A 631 3.43 -4.24 -4.12
C SER A 631 4.47 -4.05 -3.01
N ARG A 632 4.04 -3.67 -1.79
CA ARG A 632 4.86 -3.17 -0.68
C ARG A 632 5.06 -4.18 0.44
N SER A 633 3.97 -4.77 0.94
CA SER A 633 3.98 -5.76 2.05
C SER A 633 3.28 -7.07 1.68
N GLY A 634 2.77 -7.17 0.45
CA GLY A 634 2.11 -8.36 -0.08
C GLY A 634 2.96 -9.64 -0.09
N ARG A 635 2.31 -10.79 -0.31
CA ARG A 635 2.99 -12.09 -0.23
C ARG A 635 4.16 -12.16 -1.24
N PRO A 636 5.38 -12.59 -0.83
CA PRO A 636 6.57 -12.51 -1.68
C PRO A 636 6.44 -13.08 -3.10
N ASP A 637 5.81 -14.25 -3.26
CA ASP A 637 5.59 -14.87 -4.57
C ASP A 637 4.62 -14.07 -5.46
N ARG A 638 3.64 -13.40 -4.86
CA ARG A 638 2.70 -12.49 -5.54
C ARG A 638 3.37 -11.18 -5.93
N ARG A 639 4.27 -10.63 -5.09
CA ARG A 639 5.13 -9.47 -5.46
C ARG A 639 6.00 -9.80 -6.68
N VAL A 640 6.61 -10.98 -6.72
CA VAL A 640 7.39 -11.45 -7.88
C VAL A 640 6.51 -11.61 -9.12
N GLU A 641 5.36 -12.27 -9.03
CA GLU A 641 4.46 -12.46 -10.17
C GLU A 641 3.91 -11.14 -10.71
N ARG A 642 3.57 -10.19 -9.84
CA ARG A 642 3.19 -8.81 -10.22
C ARG A 642 4.29 -8.17 -11.06
N LEU A 643 5.53 -8.12 -10.55
CA LEU A 643 6.65 -7.51 -11.29
C LEU A 643 6.91 -8.22 -12.63
N ARG A 644 6.81 -9.55 -12.69
CA ARG A 644 6.93 -10.31 -13.96
C ARG A 644 5.85 -9.93 -14.97
N ARG A 645 4.59 -9.75 -14.55
CA ARG A 645 3.47 -9.34 -15.42
C ARG A 645 3.72 -7.95 -16.02
N ILE A 646 4.11 -6.99 -15.18
CA ILE A 646 4.40 -5.61 -15.57
C ILE A 646 5.55 -5.58 -16.60
N ALA A 647 6.69 -6.21 -16.25
CA ALA A 647 7.85 -6.35 -17.10
C ALA A 647 7.52 -6.98 -18.46
N ALA A 648 6.83 -8.13 -18.46
CA ALA A 648 6.46 -8.85 -19.68
C ALA A 648 5.44 -8.09 -20.54
N TRP A 649 4.57 -7.27 -19.94
CA TRP A 649 3.63 -6.42 -20.68
C TRP A 649 4.36 -5.32 -21.45
N PHE A 650 5.24 -4.56 -20.78
CA PHE A 650 6.04 -3.54 -21.45
C PHE A 650 7.00 -4.15 -22.48
N GLU A 651 7.67 -5.27 -22.19
CA GLU A 651 8.50 -5.97 -23.18
C GLU A 651 7.70 -6.40 -24.42
N ARG A 652 6.49 -6.96 -24.23
CA ARG A 652 5.64 -7.44 -25.33
C ARG A 652 5.20 -6.33 -26.29
N PHE A 653 4.92 -5.13 -25.79
CA PHE A 653 4.32 -4.05 -26.59
C PHE A 653 5.31 -2.95 -26.99
N LEU A 654 6.37 -2.72 -26.21
CA LEU A 654 7.41 -1.72 -26.49
C LEU A 654 8.72 -2.34 -27.02
N GLY A 655 8.98 -3.61 -26.67
CA GLY A 655 10.29 -4.24 -26.85
C GLY A 655 11.40 -3.57 -26.01
N THR A 656 12.51 -4.27 -25.84
CA THR A 656 13.67 -3.82 -25.03
C THR A 656 14.86 -3.33 -25.87
N GLN A 657 14.78 -3.43 -27.19
CA GLN A 657 15.88 -3.07 -28.09
C GLN A 657 15.97 -1.55 -28.35
N THR A 658 17.19 -1.06 -28.49
CA THR A 658 17.49 0.33 -28.90
C THR A 658 17.38 0.51 -30.41
N ALA A 659 16.97 1.70 -30.86
CA ALA A 659 17.08 2.12 -32.25
C ALA A 659 18.23 3.13 -32.45
N GLU A 660 18.71 3.33 -33.68
CA GLU A 660 19.68 4.38 -34.01
C GLU A 660 19.01 5.76 -33.93
N ARG A 661 19.64 6.75 -33.28
CA ARG A 661 19.17 8.13 -33.28
C ARG A 661 19.50 8.80 -34.62
N PRO A 662 18.50 9.33 -35.37
CA PRO A 662 18.77 10.05 -36.61
C PRO A 662 19.66 11.27 -36.38
N ALA A 663 20.71 11.42 -37.19
CA ALA A 663 21.59 12.58 -37.10
C ALA A 663 20.89 13.85 -37.59
N GLY A 664 20.72 14.84 -36.70
CA GLY A 664 20.34 16.21 -37.06
C GLY A 664 18.85 16.50 -37.25
N VAL A 665 17.95 15.71 -36.64
CA VAL A 665 16.50 16.02 -36.59
C VAL A 665 16.11 16.30 -35.14
N ALA A 666 15.51 17.47 -34.88
CA ALA A 666 14.89 17.77 -33.59
C ALA A 666 13.70 16.83 -33.36
N ALA A 667 13.53 16.32 -32.15
CA ALA A 667 12.46 15.37 -31.84
C ALA A 667 11.10 16.06 -32.02
N THR A 668 10.37 15.70 -33.08
CA THR A 668 8.99 16.18 -33.28
C THR A 668 8.07 15.43 -32.35
N VAL A 669 7.83 16.01 -31.17
CA VAL A 669 6.86 15.50 -30.19
C VAL A 669 5.45 15.58 -30.81
N PRO A 670 4.67 14.49 -30.85
CA PRO A 670 3.25 14.56 -31.19
C PRO A 670 2.54 15.42 -30.13
N PRO A 671 1.85 16.51 -30.49
CA PRO A 671 1.22 17.36 -29.50
C PRO A 671 0.17 16.57 -28.71
N ALA A 672 0.18 16.70 -27.39
CA ALA A 672 -0.98 16.32 -26.58
C ALA A 672 -2.20 17.13 -27.05
N PRO A 673 -3.40 16.54 -27.14
CA PRO A 673 -4.60 17.32 -27.34
C PRO A 673 -4.78 18.24 -26.14
N ALA A 674 -4.93 19.54 -26.38
CA ALA A 674 -5.40 20.45 -25.35
C ALA A 674 -6.81 20.00 -24.93
N MET A 675 -7.08 19.98 -23.62
CA MET A 675 -8.47 19.99 -23.17
C MET A 675 -9.13 21.24 -23.75
N GLU A 676 -10.30 21.07 -24.36
CA GLU A 676 -11.13 22.23 -24.70
C GLU A 676 -11.45 22.97 -23.39
N GLU A 677 -11.21 24.29 -23.36
CA GLU A 677 -11.65 25.11 -22.23
C GLU A 677 -13.15 24.89 -22.05
N GLN A 678 -13.57 24.52 -20.83
CA GLN A 678 -14.98 24.42 -20.50
C GLN A 678 -15.65 25.76 -20.85
N PRO A 679 -16.77 25.77 -21.60
CA PRO A 679 -17.43 27.02 -21.93
C PRO A 679 -17.81 27.72 -20.63
N ALA A 680 -17.38 28.97 -20.49
CA ALA A 680 -17.72 29.79 -19.34
C ALA A 680 -19.25 29.75 -19.12
N LEU A 681 -19.66 29.42 -17.89
CA LEU A 681 -21.06 29.45 -17.48
C LEU A 681 -21.69 30.78 -17.90
N GLU A 682 -22.83 30.72 -18.59
CA GLU A 682 -23.54 31.92 -19.02
C GLU A 682 -23.86 32.79 -17.79
N PRO A 683 -23.61 34.11 -17.84
CA PRO A 683 -23.93 34.98 -16.72
C PRO A 683 -25.45 34.97 -16.47
N GLU A 684 -25.84 34.83 -15.21
CA GLU A 684 -27.27 34.84 -14.83
C GLU A 684 -27.99 36.10 -15.35
N PRO A 685 -29.26 35.98 -15.77
CA PRO A 685 -30.00 37.12 -16.30
C PRO A 685 -30.27 38.18 -15.22
N GLU A 686 -29.91 39.42 -15.52
CA GLU A 686 -30.13 40.58 -14.64
C GLU A 686 -31.62 40.72 -14.22
N PRO A 687 -31.92 41.06 -12.96
CA PRO A 687 -33.28 41.35 -12.52
C PRO A 687 -33.82 42.66 -13.12
N GLU A 688 -35.10 42.68 -13.50
CA GLU A 688 -35.75 43.85 -14.11
C GLU A 688 -35.71 45.12 -13.24
N PRO A 689 -35.63 46.32 -13.86
CA PRO A 689 -35.24 47.54 -13.17
C PRO A 689 -36.36 48.18 -12.33
N VAL A 690 -36.04 48.49 -11.07
CA VAL A 690 -36.83 49.42 -10.24
C VAL A 690 -36.47 50.87 -10.58
N ALA A 691 -37.48 51.74 -10.67
CA ALA A 691 -37.37 53.07 -11.27
C ALA A 691 -36.47 54.07 -10.53
N GLN A 692 -35.85 54.94 -11.34
CA GLN A 692 -34.86 55.96 -10.96
C GLN A 692 -35.37 57.02 -9.96
N ALA A 693 -34.43 57.53 -9.15
CA ALA A 693 -34.42 58.92 -8.70
C ALA A 693 -33.05 59.53 -9.03
N ALA A 694 -33.04 60.67 -9.73
CA ALA A 694 -31.82 61.33 -10.22
C ALA A 694 -31.19 62.28 -9.19
N VAL A 695 -29.92 62.67 -9.40
CA VAL A 695 -29.48 64.08 -9.52
C VAL A 695 -27.97 64.20 -9.88
N GLU A 696 -27.74 64.85 -11.03
CA GLU A 696 -26.60 65.73 -11.42
C GLU A 696 -25.14 65.22 -11.48
N SER A 697 -24.29 66.02 -12.13
CA SER A 697 -23.15 65.59 -12.96
C SER A 697 -21.98 66.59 -12.99
N GLU A 698 -20.88 66.18 -13.66
CA GLU A 698 -19.67 66.95 -14.07
C GLU A 698 -18.50 67.09 -13.05
N PRO A 699 -17.23 67.28 -13.51
CA PRO A 699 -16.60 66.70 -14.70
C PRO A 699 -15.14 66.19 -14.45
N ALA A 700 -14.53 65.56 -15.46
CA ALA A 700 -13.12 65.15 -15.47
C ALA A 700 -12.13 66.27 -15.89
N PRO A 701 -10.82 66.10 -15.63
CA PRO A 701 -9.76 66.62 -16.49
C PRO A 701 -8.73 65.57 -16.97
N GLU A 702 -8.10 65.86 -18.11
CA GLU A 702 -7.09 65.03 -18.82
C GLU A 702 -5.61 65.40 -18.40
N PRO A 703 -4.51 65.15 -19.16
CA PRO A 703 -3.43 64.29 -18.64
C PRO A 703 -1.98 64.85 -18.73
N GLU A 704 -1.01 64.05 -18.25
CA GLU A 704 0.40 63.94 -18.71
C GLU A 704 1.39 65.15 -18.51
N PRO A 705 2.73 64.94 -18.47
CA PRO A 705 3.54 64.41 -19.59
C PRO A 705 4.78 63.52 -19.29
N GLU A 706 5.37 63.03 -20.39
CA GLU A 706 6.52 62.12 -20.59
C GLU A 706 7.92 62.66 -20.18
N ALA A 707 8.92 61.76 -20.04
CA ALA A 707 10.28 61.89 -20.63
C ALA A 707 11.22 60.67 -20.41
N GLU A 708 11.40 59.85 -21.46
CA GLU A 708 12.64 59.28 -22.08
C GLU A 708 13.91 58.79 -21.26
N PRO A 709 14.74 57.87 -21.84
CA PRO A 709 15.62 56.96 -21.09
C PRO A 709 17.14 57.29 -21.10
N PHE A 710 17.94 56.45 -20.43
CA PHE A 710 19.42 56.43 -20.51
C PHE A 710 19.99 55.00 -20.54
N GLU A 711 21.21 54.81 -21.08
CA GLU A 711 21.66 53.56 -21.71
C GLU A 711 23.08 53.09 -21.26
N LEU A 712 23.37 51.78 -21.45
CA LEU A 712 24.69 51.11 -21.54
C LEU A 712 25.57 50.94 -20.27
N PRO A 713 26.59 50.01 -20.26
CA PRO A 713 27.01 49.05 -21.30
C PRO A 713 27.17 47.56 -20.84
N ALA A 714 27.35 46.66 -21.82
CA ALA A 714 27.83 45.29 -21.66
C ALA A 714 29.36 45.14 -21.83
N PRO A 715 29.94 43.94 -21.62
CA PRO A 715 31.17 43.53 -22.31
C PRO A 715 31.05 42.19 -23.08
N THR A 716 31.88 42.02 -24.11
CA THR A 716 31.89 40.86 -25.03
C THR A 716 33.30 40.32 -25.29
N ALA A 717 33.39 39.00 -25.50
CA ALA A 717 34.24 38.28 -26.46
C ALA A 717 35.79 38.17 -26.33
N GLU A 718 36.23 36.89 -26.35
CA GLU A 718 37.22 36.26 -27.25
C GLU A 718 38.77 36.20 -27.01
N GLU A 719 39.22 34.92 -27.02
CA GLU A 719 40.34 34.30 -27.77
C GLU A 719 41.83 34.26 -27.33
N ALA A 720 42.27 33.00 -27.09
CA ALA A 720 43.33 32.25 -27.83
C ALA A 720 44.80 32.14 -27.33
N ALA A 721 45.17 30.86 -27.08
CA ALA A 721 46.41 30.12 -27.43
C ALA A 721 47.79 30.48 -26.82
N GLU A 722 48.51 29.46 -26.28
CA GLU A 722 49.62 28.75 -26.97
C GLU A 722 50.39 27.70 -26.10
N SER A 723 50.83 26.60 -26.75
CA SER A 723 52.04 25.78 -26.48
C SER A 723 52.16 24.75 -25.32
N GLU A 724 52.26 23.47 -25.72
CA GLU A 724 53.12 22.40 -25.15
C GLU A 724 54.59 22.56 -25.67
N PRO A 725 55.68 21.88 -25.18
CA PRO A 725 55.73 20.48 -24.69
C PRO A 725 56.79 20.02 -23.63
N VAL A 726 56.54 18.80 -23.10
CA VAL A 726 57.45 17.67 -22.73
C VAL A 726 58.97 17.90 -22.53
N VAL A 727 59.55 17.41 -21.40
CA VAL A 727 60.78 16.55 -21.34
C VAL A 727 61.00 15.89 -19.94
N VAL A 728 60.88 14.56 -19.91
CA VAL A 728 61.73 13.47 -19.33
C VAL A 728 62.22 13.44 -17.85
N ALA A 729 62.05 12.23 -17.30
CA ALA A 729 62.40 11.67 -15.98
C ALA A 729 63.87 11.67 -15.52
N GLU A 730 64.06 11.47 -14.20
CA GLU A 730 65.16 10.69 -13.62
C GLU A 730 64.66 9.87 -12.40
N SER A 731 65.49 8.96 -11.84
CA SER A 731 64.99 7.70 -11.25
C SER A 731 65.78 7.13 -10.05
N GLN A 732 65.26 6.03 -9.47
CA GLN A 732 65.91 4.97 -8.65
C GLN A 732 65.74 4.93 -7.11
N ALA A 733 64.83 4.01 -6.68
CA ALA A 733 65.12 2.77 -5.93
C ALA A 733 65.51 2.84 -4.41
N PRO A 734 65.43 1.72 -3.64
CA PRO A 734 65.08 0.33 -4.03
C PRO A 734 64.02 -0.42 -3.18
N GLU A 735 63.39 -1.44 -3.77
CA GLU A 735 62.85 -2.63 -3.08
C GLU A 735 63.93 -3.72 -2.89
N PRO A 736 63.75 -4.63 -1.92
CA PRO A 736 63.76 -6.08 -2.21
C PRO A 736 62.83 -6.90 -1.25
N GLU A 737 62.49 -8.18 -1.42
CA GLU A 737 62.27 -9.11 -2.55
C GLU A 737 61.54 -10.36 -1.93
N PRO A 738 60.78 -11.19 -2.68
CA PRO A 738 60.01 -12.32 -2.11
C PRO A 738 60.57 -13.74 -2.39
N ALA A 739 59.90 -14.75 -1.80
CA ALA A 739 60.02 -16.21 -2.07
C ALA A 739 61.21 -16.94 -1.36
N PRO A 740 61.15 -18.28 -1.09
CA PRO A 740 60.63 -19.34 -1.98
C PRO A 740 59.66 -20.38 -1.37
N GLU A 741 59.01 -21.13 -2.28
CA GLU A 741 58.32 -22.42 -2.04
C GLU A 741 59.30 -23.60 -1.84
N PRO A 742 58.79 -24.81 -1.59
CA PRO A 742 59.09 -25.88 -2.55
C PRO A 742 57.96 -26.86 -2.93
N GLU A 743 57.98 -27.24 -4.21
CA GLU A 743 57.39 -28.38 -4.95
C GLU A 743 57.87 -29.78 -4.44
N LEU A 744 57.35 -30.98 -4.80
CA LEU A 744 56.16 -31.50 -5.55
C LEU A 744 56.02 -33.04 -5.30
N GLU A 745 54.81 -33.60 -5.51
CA GLU A 745 54.50 -35.00 -5.98
C GLU A 745 54.88 -36.26 -5.14
N PRO A 746 54.32 -37.48 -5.43
CA PRO A 746 52.90 -37.87 -5.35
C PRO A 746 52.71 -39.25 -4.63
N VAL A 747 51.49 -39.83 -4.61
CA VAL A 747 51.13 -41.29 -4.66
C VAL A 747 49.74 -41.53 -4.02
N ALA A 748 49.05 -42.59 -4.48
CA ALA A 748 47.63 -42.91 -4.24
C ALA A 748 47.39 -44.01 -3.16
N GLU A 749 46.13 -44.48 -3.11
CA GLU A 749 45.57 -45.66 -2.42
C GLU A 749 45.03 -45.51 -0.97
N THR A 750 43.70 -45.27 -0.91
CA THR A 750 42.64 -46.11 -0.29
C THR A 750 42.75 -46.74 1.12
N VAL A 751 41.55 -46.94 1.70
CA VAL A 751 41.15 -47.83 2.83
C VAL A 751 40.91 -47.15 4.21
N ALA A 752 39.71 -46.56 4.32
CA ALA A 752 38.58 -46.95 5.21
C ALA A 752 38.66 -46.91 6.77
N ILE A 753 37.46 -46.73 7.37
CA ILE A 753 37.00 -46.94 8.77
C ILE A 753 37.67 -46.00 9.83
N GLU A 754 36.99 -45.28 10.74
CA GLU A 754 35.84 -45.63 11.60
C GLU A 754 34.94 -44.43 12.00
N THR A 755 33.64 -44.72 12.10
CA THR A 755 32.59 -43.88 12.69
C THR A 755 32.60 -43.98 14.22
N PRO A 756 32.47 -42.88 14.98
CA PRO A 756 32.11 -42.96 16.39
C PRO A 756 30.60 -43.13 16.53
N GLU A 757 30.14 -44.23 17.12
CA GLU A 757 28.76 -44.37 17.60
C GLU A 757 28.48 -43.37 18.73
N MET A 758 27.38 -42.64 18.62
CA MET A 758 26.65 -42.06 19.75
C MET A 758 25.18 -42.46 19.60
N ALA A 759 24.56 -42.84 20.72
CA ALA A 759 23.37 -43.69 20.72
C ALA A 759 22.09 -43.00 20.23
N ALA A 760 21.14 -43.82 19.78
CA ALA A 760 19.81 -43.38 19.37
C ALA A 760 19.00 -42.79 20.55
N PRO A 761 18.16 -41.77 20.32
CA PRO A 761 17.08 -41.43 21.24
C PRO A 761 16.01 -42.53 21.23
N GLU A 762 15.54 -42.92 22.40
CA GLU A 762 14.53 -43.98 22.58
C GLU A 762 13.14 -43.56 22.07
N ALA A 763 12.31 -44.57 21.78
CA ALA A 763 10.91 -44.38 21.39
C ALA A 763 10.06 -43.76 22.52
N PRO A 764 8.98 -43.02 22.21
CA PRO A 764 8.10 -42.45 23.23
C PRO A 764 7.37 -43.55 24.03
N PRO A 765 7.12 -43.37 25.33
CA PRO A 765 6.41 -44.34 26.15
C PRO A 765 4.90 -44.34 25.87
N GLU A 766 4.30 -45.55 25.86
CA GLU A 766 2.85 -45.73 25.86
C GLU A 766 2.20 -45.27 27.19
N PRO A 767 0.91 -44.86 27.17
CA PRO A 767 0.22 -44.37 28.36
C PRO A 767 -0.11 -45.51 29.34
N VAL A 768 0.43 -45.44 30.56
CA VAL A 768 0.06 -46.36 31.65
C VAL A 768 -1.11 -45.80 32.46
N VAL A 769 -2.20 -46.56 32.48
CA VAL A 769 -3.37 -46.36 33.35
C VAL A 769 -3.05 -46.81 34.78
N ALA A 770 -3.49 -46.07 35.79
CA ALA A 770 -3.45 -46.47 37.20
C ALA A 770 -4.72 -46.04 37.97
N GLU A 771 -5.64 -46.99 38.04
CA GLU A 771 -6.76 -47.29 38.97
C GLU A 771 -7.32 -46.28 40.01
N GLU A 772 -8.64 -46.38 40.17
CA GLU A 772 -9.49 -45.82 41.25
C GLU A 772 -9.29 -46.50 42.62
N PRO A 773 -9.96 -46.00 43.68
CA PRO A 773 -10.50 -46.85 44.73
C PRO A 773 -12.04 -46.95 44.71
N GLU A 774 -12.50 -48.20 44.58
CA GLU A 774 -13.84 -48.77 44.80
C GLU A 774 -14.58 -48.33 46.10
N ALA A 775 -15.90 -48.52 46.31
CA ALA A 775 -17.08 -48.80 45.45
C ALA A 775 -18.39 -48.85 46.31
N LEU A 776 -19.54 -49.07 45.64
CA LEU A 776 -20.85 -49.57 46.14
C LEU A 776 -21.74 -48.58 46.98
N ALA A 777 -23.08 -48.54 46.84
CA ALA A 777 -24.00 -49.52 46.24
C ALA A 777 -25.32 -48.94 45.62
N ASP A 778 -25.84 -49.69 44.65
CA ASP A 778 -27.23 -50.13 44.44
C ASP A 778 -28.37 -49.31 43.75
N THR A 779 -28.86 -49.95 42.67
CA THR A 779 -30.25 -50.08 42.14
C THR A 779 -30.98 -48.97 41.35
N GLN A 780 -31.03 -49.20 40.03
CA GLN A 780 -32.19 -49.20 39.10
C GLN A 780 -33.55 -48.57 39.52
N VAL A 781 -34.23 -47.87 38.59
CA VAL A 781 -35.37 -48.41 37.76
C VAL A 781 -35.91 -47.39 36.71
N VAL A 782 -35.67 -47.70 35.42
CA VAL A 782 -36.58 -47.77 34.24
C VAL A 782 -37.72 -46.72 33.96
N THR A 783 -37.70 -46.15 32.72
CA THR A 783 -38.81 -45.52 31.90
C THR A 783 -39.46 -44.20 32.35
N THR A 784 -40.01 -43.30 31.49
CA THR A 784 -40.40 -43.35 30.05
C THR A 784 -40.45 -41.93 29.41
N LEU A 785 -40.31 -41.82 28.07
CA LEU A 785 -40.78 -40.69 27.21
C LEU A 785 -42.34 -40.75 27.04
N PRO A 786 -43.09 -39.84 26.34
CA PRO A 786 -42.66 -38.80 25.37
C PRO A 786 -43.53 -37.48 25.24
N VAL A 787 -43.19 -36.64 24.24
CA VAL A 787 -44.08 -35.80 23.36
C VAL A 787 -44.68 -34.44 23.86
N GLU A 788 -44.49 -33.39 23.03
CA GLU A 788 -45.15 -32.06 23.05
C GLU A 788 -46.57 -32.10 22.39
N PRO A 789 -47.50 -31.13 22.59
CA PRO A 789 -47.45 -29.82 21.87
C PRO A 789 -48.10 -28.57 22.55
N GLN A 790 -47.89 -27.42 21.92
CA GLN A 790 -48.52 -26.07 22.05
C GLN A 790 -50.08 -26.08 22.10
N PRO A 791 -50.83 -25.05 22.62
CA PRO A 791 -50.76 -23.61 22.22
C PRO A 791 -51.14 -22.51 23.26
N SER A 792 -51.17 -21.24 22.82
CA SER A 792 -51.68 -20.02 23.53
C SER A 792 -53.23 -19.91 23.54
N PRO A 793 -53.88 -18.94 24.26
CA PRO A 793 -54.08 -17.58 23.72
C PRO A 793 -54.38 -16.41 24.74
N GLU A 794 -54.74 -15.23 24.16
CA GLU A 794 -55.70 -14.19 24.62
C GLU A 794 -55.26 -12.88 25.35
N GLU A 795 -56.12 -11.84 25.18
CA GLU A 795 -55.86 -10.38 25.23
C GLU A 795 -56.67 -9.60 26.32
N GLU A 796 -56.60 -8.25 26.30
CA GLU A 796 -57.53 -7.25 26.91
C GLU A 796 -57.52 -7.02 28.46
N THR A 797 -57.82 -5.84 29.07
CA THR A 797 -58.03 -4.41 28.65
C THR A 797 -57.93 -3.39 29.84
N MET A 798 -57.57 -2.13 29.52
CA MET A 798 -58.02 -0.78 30.05
C MET A 798 -58.05 -0.29 31.54
N HIS A 799 -57.39 0.88 31.76
CA HIS A 799 -57.73 2.13 32.54
C HIS A 799 -58.17 2.07 34.06
N VAL A 800 -58.20 3.12 34.94
CA VAL A 800 -58.48 4.59 34.85
C VAL A 800 -57.89 5.43 36.06
N ALA A 801 -57.39 6.65 35.78
CA ALA A 801 -57.29 7.94 36.56
C ALA A 801 -56.67 8.18 37.99
N TYR A 802 -55.68 9.11 38.00
CA TYR A 802 -55.49 10.39 38.75
C TYR A 802 -56.30 10.83 39.99
N PRO A 803 -55.70 11.75 40.79
CA PRO A 803 -56.21 13.13 40.86
C PRO A 803 -55.17 14.27 40.67
N ALA A 804 -55.64 15.47 40.29
CA ALA A 804 -54.91 16.76 40.17
C ALA A 804 -55.15 17.68 41.41
N ALA A 805 -54.75 18.96 41.55
CA ALA A 805 -54.07 20.03 40.77
C ALA A 805 -53.38 20.99 41.78
N ALA A 806 -52.71 22.14 41.51
CA ALA A 806 -52.47 23.03 40.35
C ALA A 806 -51.08 23.72 40.58
N ALA A 807 -50.57 24.78 39.91
CA ALA A 807 -51.09 25.75 38.92
C ALA A 807 -49.94 26.26 37.99
N GLN A 808 -50.28 27.02 36.94
CA GLN A 808 -49.45 27.32 35.75
C GLN A 808 -48.77 28.71 35.78
N SER A 809 -47.63 28.85 35.07
CA SER A 809 -47.40 29.94 34.07
C SER A 809 -46.02 29.86 33.39
N GLU A 810 -45.99 29.90 32.07
CA GLU A 810 -44.84 30.21 31.18
C GLU A 810 -45.12 31.54 30.43
N PRO A 811 -44.24 32.08 29.56
CA PRO A 811 -42.76 32.17 29.57
C PRO A 811 -42.27 33.62 29.34
N SER A 812 -40.95 33.87 29.38
CA SER A 812 -40.31 35.10 28.83
C SER A 812 -38.87 34.85 28.37
N ALA A 813 -38.47 35.47 27.27
CA ALA A 813 -37.17 35.34 26.59
C ALA A 813 -36.01 36.08 27.33
N PRO A 814 -34.74 35.71 27.06
CA PRO A 814 -33.57 36.36 27.67
C PRO A 814 -33.29 37.75 27.07
N SER A 815 -32.69 38.63 27.89
CA SER A 815 -32.27 39.98 27.51
C SER A 815 -30.75 40.10 27.37
N GLU A 816 -30.30 40.84 26.37
CA GLU A 816 -28.90 41.17 26.10
C GLU A 816 -28.18 41.99 27.21
N PRO A 817 -26.83 42.06 27.19
CA PRO A 817 -26.03 42.42 28.36
C PRO A 817 -25.78 43.93 28.55
N ALA A 818 -25.30 44.29 29.74
CA ALA A 818 -24.79 45.63 30.09
C ALA A 818 -23.28 45.57 30.38
N PRO A 819 -22.51 46.65 30.15
CA PRO A 819 -21.08 46.56 29.85
C PRO A 819 -20.14 46.44 31.06
N ALA A 820 -18.93 45.93 30.80
CA ALA A 820 -17.84 45.83 31.76
C ALA A 820 -17.27 47.21 32.16
N PRO A 821 -16.77 47.36 33.41
CA PRO A 821 -16.03 48.56 33.83
C PRO A 821 -14.59 48.57 33.31
N ALA A 822 -14.05 49.76 33.11
CA ALA A 822 -12.78 50.01 32.42
C ALA A 822 -11.50 49.56 33.19
N GLU A 823 -10.44 49.36 32.40
CA GLU A 823 -9.09 48.98 32.81
C GLU A 823 -8.39 50.01 33.73
N PRO A 824 -7.48 49.57 34.61
CA PRO A 824 -6.41 50.39 35.14
C PRO A 824 -5.14 50.27 34.28
N THR A 825 -4.79 51.34 33.56
CA THR A 825 -3.51 51.46 32.86
C THR A 825 -2.33 51.50 33.85
N TRP A 826 -1.31 50.68 33.60
CA TRP A 826 -0.01 50.74 34.29
C TRP A 826 1.08 51.11 33.28
N GLY A 827 1.71 52.26 33.51
CA GLY A 827 2.68 52.84 32.57
C GLY A 827 4.06 52.20 32.63
N GLU A 828 4.77 52.29 31.51
CA GLU A 828 6.15 51.85 31.35
C GLU A 828 7.12 52.64 32.24
N ALA A 829 8.16 51.96 32.74
CA ALA A 829 9.36 52.56 33.30
C ALA A 829 10.59 51.72 32.90
N PRO A 830 11.66 52.31 32.32
CA PRO A 830 12.73 51.55 31.67
C PRO A 830 13.90 51.21 32.61
N VAL A 831 14.50 50.03 32.43
CA VAL A 831 15.77 49.59 33.07
C VAL A 831 16.45 48.53 32.15
N PRO A 832 17.77 48.27 32.25
CA PRO A 832 18.73 48.90 31.32
C PRO A 832 19.57 47.89 30.50
N GLU A 833 20.24 48.40 29.45
CA GLU A 833 21.17 47.61 28.61
C GLU A 833 22.44 47.14 29.37
N PRO A 834 22.90 45.89 29.15
CA PRO A 834 24.27 45.46 29.47
C PRO A 834 25.26 45.83 28.34
N PRO A 835 26.58 45.94 28.64
CA PRO A 835 27.57 46.50 27.72
C PRO A 835 28.02 45.53 26.60
N PRO A 836 28.56 46.05 25.48
CA PRO A 836 28.97 45.23 24.34
C PRO A 836 30.26 44.46 24.61
N VAL A 837 30.28 43.18 24.21
CA VAL A 837 31.50 42.36 24.08
C VAL A 837 31.72 42.09 22.59
N ALA A 838 32.91 42.43 22.09
CA ALA A 838 33.27 42.22 20.69
C ALA A 838 33.58 40.73 20.40
N PRO A 839 33.27 40.23 19.19
CA PRO A 839 33.50 38.82 18.85
C PRO A 839 34.99 38.52 18.62
N ALA A 840 35.43 37.37 19.12
CA ALA A 840 36.67 36.74 18.70
C ALA A 840 36.38 35.78 17.54
N TRP A 841 37.20 35.86 16.48
CA TRP A 841 37.04 35.06 15.27
C TRP A 841 37.46 33.61 15.50
N HIS A 842 36.59 32.65 15.18
CA HIS A 842 36.96 31.29 14.77
C HIS A 842 35.89 30.74 13.81
N GLU A 843 36.31 29.93 12.85
CA GLU A 843 35.54 29.54 11.67
C GLU A 843 34.58 28.37 11.94
N GLU A 844 33.34 28.47 11.47
CA GLU A 844 32.37 27.37 11.39
C GLU A 844 32.48 26.64 10.04
N PRO A 845 32.26 25.31 9.97
CA PRO A 845 31.99 24.63 8.72
C PRO A 845 30.57 24.95 8.22
N ALA A 846 30.42 25.14 6.91
CA ALA A 846 29.18 25.63 6.33
C ALA A 846 27.96 24.70 6.55
N ALA A 847 26.91 25.22 7.18
CA ALA A 847 25.59 24.62 7.15
C ALA A 847 24.98 24.76 5.75
N ALA A 848 24.47 23.66 5.19
CA ALA A 848 23.69 23.70 3.95
C ALA A 848 22.30 24.27 4.25
N ALA A 849 21.96 25.40 3.64
CA ALA A 849 20.60 25.93 3.70
C ALA A 849 19.64 25.01 2.93
N ALA A 850 18.46 24.74 3.50
CA ALA A 850 17.38 24.09 2.78
C ALA A 850 16.94 24.98 1.59
N PRO A 851 16.70 24.42 0.39
CA PRO A 851 16.20 25.20 -0.73
C PRO A 851 14.74 25.59 -0.47
N THR A 852 14.49 26.89 -0.33
CA THR A 852 13.12 27.42 -0.40
C THR A 852 12.66 27.40 -1.85
N TRP A 853 11.59 26.66 -2.13
CA TRP A 853 10.97 26.67 -3.45
C TRP A 853 10.23 28.00 -3.66
N GLU A 854 10.76 28.86 -4.55
CA GLU A 854 10.10 30.12 -4.88
C GLU A 854 8.87 29.86 -5.77
N GLY A 855 7.69 30.13 -5.22
CA GLY A 855 6.44 30.18 -6.00
C GLY A 855 6.46 31.30 -7.06
N PRO A 856 5.47 31.32 -7.98
CA PRO A 856 5.44 32.29 -9.07
C PRO A 856 5.38 33.75 -8.56
N PRO A 857 5.95 34.71 -9.33
CA PRO A 857 6.15 36.09 -8.86
C PRO A 857 4.83 36.84 -8.66
N ALA A 858 4.72 37.56 -7.54
CA ALA A 858 3.52 38.27 -7.14
C ALA A 858 3.24 39.55 -7.94
N GLY A 859 2.02 39.68 -8.45
CA GLY A 859 1.41 40.89 -9.02
C GLY A 859 0.09 40.53 -9.72
N ALA A 860 -1.03 41.24 -9.57
CA ALA A 860 -1.28 42.60 -9.09
C ALA A 860 -2.52 42.65 -8.15
N PRO A 861 -2.86 43.79 -7.51
CA PRO A 861 -3.70 43.79 -6.30
C PRO A 861 -5.22 43.92 -6.56
N GLY A 862 -6.01 43.28 -5.69
CA GLY A 862 -7.37 43.71 -5.38
C GLY A 862 -8.49 42.69 -5.66
N SER A 863 -8.77 41.83 -4.69
CA SER A 863 -10.14 41.33 -4.47
C SER A 863 -10.43 41.33 -2.96
N THR A 864 -11.52 41.99 -2.58
CA THR A 864 -11.97 42.11 -1.19
C THR A 864 -13.01 41.02 -0.91
N TRP A 865 -12.62 39.99 -0.16
CA TRP A 865 -13.52 38.98 0.40
C TRP A 865 -13.32 38.79 1.90
N ASP A 866 -13.11 39.89 2.62
CA ASP A 866 -13.37 39.98 4.06
C ASP A 866 -14.79 40.51 4.27
N GLN A 867 -15.79 39.64 4.47
CA GLN A 867 -16.97 39.86 5.33
C GLN A 867 -17.70 38.53 5.60
N GLU A 868 -17.70 38.08 6.86
CA GLU A 868 -18.66 37.08 7.36
C GLU A 868 -20.09 37.66 7.35
N PRO A 869 -21.11 36.89 6.93
CA PRO A 869 -22.50 37.15 7.30
C PRO A 869 -22.92 36.27 8.49
N ALA A 870 -23.52 36.88 9.50
CA ALA A 870 -23.96 36.22 10.73
C ALA A 870 -25.13 35.24 10.53
N ALA A 871 -25.21 34.25 11.42
CA ALA A 871 -26.28 33.26 11.43
C ALA A 871 -27.63 33.84 11.92
N GLU A 872 -28.71 33.59 11.19
CA GLU A 872 -30.09 33.64 11.68
C GLU A 872 -30.74 32.25 11.60
N ALA A 873 -31.63 31.94 12.53
CA ALA A 873 -32.17 30.59 12.74
C ALA A 873 -33.69 30.49 12.52
N ALA A 874 -34.11 29.29 12.11
CA ALA A 874 -35.48 28.75 12.14
C ALA A 874 -36.49 29.31 11.08
N PRO A 875 -37.60 28.59 10.76
CA PRO A 875 -38.14 27.42 11.45
C PRO A 875 -38.49 26.18 10.60
N SER A 876 -38.79 25.09 11.31
CA SER A 876 -39.38 23.87 10.79
C SER A 876 -40.86 24.03 10.40
N THR A 877 -41.30 23.34 9.34
CA THR A 877 -42.53 22.50 9.26
C THR A 877 -42.84 22.14 7.80
N TRP A 878 -42.70 20.86 7.44
CA TRP A 878 -43.17 20.35 6.15
C TRP A 878 -44.62 19.87 6.28
N ASN A 879 -45.55 20.52 5.57
CA ASN A 879 -46.93 20.04 5.38
C ASN A 879 -47.09 19.51 3.95
N ALA A 880 -47.66 18.31 3.81
CA ALA A 880 -47.80 17.63 2.53
C ALA A 880 -48.99 18.12 1.68
N ALA A 881 -48.78 18.19 0.36
CA ALA A 881 -49.80 18.35 -0.69
C ALA A 881 -49.26 17.74 -2.01
N PRO A 882 -50.12 17.36 -3.00
CA PRO A 882 -50.10 15.99 -3.53
C PRO A 882 -49.43 15.78 -4.91
N GLU A 883 -49.20 14.50 -5.25
CA GLU A 883 -48.61 14.00 -6.49
C GLU A 883 -49.34 14.44 -7.79
N PRO A 884 -48.59 14.69 -8.88
CA PRO A 884 -49.11 14.72 -10.25
C PRO A 884 -49.15 13.32 -10.88
N ALA A 885 -50.15 13.08 -11.75
CA ALA A 885 -50.48 11.78 -12.31
C ALA A 885 -49.47 11.22 -13.35
N PRO A 886 -49.37 9.89 -13.52
CA PRO A 886 -48.40 9.26 -14.42
C PRO A 886 -48.73 9.41 -15.93
N ALA A 887 -47.66 9.47 -16.73
CA ALA A 887 -47.72 9.49 -18.20
C ALA A 887 -47.95 8.06 -18.80
N PRO A 888 -48.53 7.93 -20.01
CA PRO A 888 -48.97 6.65 -20.56
C PRO A 888 -47.87 5.81 -21.23
N GLU A 889 -48.00 4.48 -21.19
CA GLU A 889 -47.10 3.51 -21.82
C GLU A 889 -47.11 3.57 -23.37
N PRO A 890 -45.96 3.31 -24.04
CA PRO A 890 -45.90 3.10 -25.49
C PRO A 890 -46.26 1.66 -25.90
N GLY A 891 -47.09 1.53 -26.95
CA GLY A 891 -47.56 0.24 -27.48
C GLY A 891 -46.55 -0.55 -28.32
N PRO A 892 -46.90 -1.80 -28.73
CA PRO A 892 -45.95 -2.77 -29.27
C PRO A 892 -45.55 -2.53 -30.74
N ILE A 893 -44.28 -2.80 -31.06
CA ILE A 893 -43.70 -2.74 -32.41
C ILE A 893 -43.60 -4.15 -33.01
N ALA A 894 -43.95 -4.30 -34.29
CA ALA A 894 -43.91 -5.57 -35.02
C ALA A 894 -42.53 -5.84 -35.68
N PRO A 895 -42.14 -7.11 -35.89
CA PRO A 895 -40.78 -7.45 -36.33
C PRO A 895 -40.55 -7.30 -37.84
N THR A 896 -39.32 -6.93 -38.22
CA THR A 896 -38.83 -6.87 -39.61
C THR A 896 -37.75 -7.92 -39.89
N ALA A 897 -37.68 -8.41 -41.13
CA ALA A 897 -36.86 -9.55 -41.54
C ALA A 897 -35.38 -9.21 -41.86
N PRO A 898 -34.44 -10.17 -41.77
CA PRO A 898 -33.00 -9.92 -41.93
C PRO A 898 -32.51 -9.97 -43.40
N PRO A 899 -31.45 -9.20 -43.76
CA PRO A 899 -30.75 -9.27 -45.05
C PRO A 899 -29.60 -10.33 -45.07
N PRO A 900 -29.04 -10.69 -46.25
CA PRO A 900 -28.20 -11.89 -46.42
C PRO A 900 -26.69 -11.68 -46.20
N GLN A 901 -25.97 -12.77 -45.91
CA GLN A 901 -24.50 -12.79 -45.76
C GLN A 901 -23.73 -12.96 -47.09
N PRO A 902 -22.56 -12.31 -47.23
CA PRO A 902 -21.53 -12.66 -48.20
C PRO A 902 -20.38 -13.50 -47.61
N SER A 903 -19.63 -14.16 -48.49
CA SER A 903 -18.66 -15.24 -48.23
C SER A 903 -17.35 -14.84 -47.55
N SER A 904 -16.86 -15.70 -46.64
CA SER A 904 -15.50 -15.66 -46.09
C SER A 904 -14.46 -16.26 -47.06
N GLY A 905 -13.62 -15.40 -47.64
CA GLY A 905 -12.37 -15.82 -48.29
C GLY A 905 -11.19 -15.59 -47.33
N SER A 906 -10.71 -16.64 -46.67
CA SER A 906 -9.54 -16.54 -45.78
C SER A 906 -8.23 -16.56 -46.58
N THR A 907 -7.41 -15.51 -46.43
CA THR A 907 -6.00 -15.53 -46.84
C THR A 907 -5.15 -15.59 -45.57
N ILE A 908 -4.32 -16.63 -45.47
CA ILE A 908 -3.38 -16.83 -44.37
C ILE A 908 -2.06 -16.12 -44.71
N VAL A 909 -1.48 -15.42 -43.74
CA VAL A 909 -0.04 -15.07 -43.72
C VAL A 909 0.53 -15.48 -42.37
N ALA A 910 1.67 -16.14 -42.37
CA ALA A 910 2.24 -16.84 -41.21
C ALA A 910 3.48 -16.15 -40.63
N TRP A 911 3.80 -16.49 -39.38
CA TRP A 911 5.09 -16.20 -38.74
C TRP A 911 6.23 -17.00 -39.41
N PRO A 912 7.46 -16.44 -39.51
CA PRO A 912 8.61 -17.13 -40.09
C PRO A 912 9.35 -18.00 -39.07
N GLY A 913 9.44 -19.30 -39.33
CA GLY A 913 10.41 -20.24 -38.73
C GLY A 913 11.37 -20.76 -39.79
N SER A 914 12.62 -21.07 -39.39
CA SER A 914 13.71 -21.39 -40.32
C SER A 914 13.56 -22.72 -41.09
N SER A 915 14.02 -22.73 -42.35
CA SER A 915 14.25 -23.89 -43.25
C SER A 915 14.99 -25.06 -42.58
N ALA A 916 14.90 -26.34 -43.02
CA ALA A 916 14.89 -26.87 -44.40
C ALA A 916 14.29 -28.33 -44.48
N PRO A 917 14.29 -29.12 -45.60
CA PRO A 917 13.02 -29.65 -46.12
C PRO A 917 12.90 -31.16 -46.51
N ALA A 918 11.65 -31.55 -46.86
CA ALA A 918 11.21 -32.66 -47.74
C ALA A 918 11.17 -34.10 -47.15
N ALA A 919 10.29 -35.04 -47.59
CA ALA A 919 9.44 -35.08 -48.79
C ALA A 919 8.15 -35.96 -48.69
N ALA A 920 7.19 -35.68 -49.59
CA ALA A 920 6.26 -36.60 -50.29
C ALA A 920 5.15 -37.43 -49.57
N ARG A 921 3.89 -37.03 -49.86
CA ARG A 921 2.60 -37.77 -49.86
C ARG A 921 2.56 -38.90 -50.95
N PRO A 922 1.68 -39.94 -50.88
CA PRO A 922 0.25 -39.81 -51.26
C PRO A 922 -0.81 -40.70 -50.57
N GLU A 923 -2.08 -40.28 -50.76
CA GLU A 923 -3.39 -40.93 -50.48
C GLU A 923 -3.75 -41.96 -51.60
N PRO A 924 -4.96 -42.59 -51.72
CA PRO A 924 -6.24 -42.57 -50.94
C PRO A 924 -6.71 -44.01 -50.54
N SER A 925 -7.96 -44.40 -50.23
CA SER A 925 -9.33 -43.82 -50.37
C SER A 925 -10.35 -44.36 -49.32
N PHE A 926 -11.64 -44.06 -49.50
CA PHE A 926 -12.77 -44.31 -48.58
C PHE A 926 -13.66 -45.52 -48.93
N ASP A 927 -14.36 -46.06 -47.91
CA ASP A 927 -15.80 -46.39 -47.79
C ASP A 927 -16.01 -47.17 -46.46
N GLY A 928 -16.99 -46.97 -45.57
CA GLY A 928 -18.09 -46.00 -45.45
C GLY A 928 -18.83 -46.14 -44.09
N ASP A 929 -19.73 -45.21 -43.77
CA ASP A 929 -20.70 -45.16 -42.66
C ASP A 929 -20.24 -45.17 -41.16
N GLY A 930 -20.37 -44.01 -40.50
CA GLY A 930 -21.45 -43.94 -39.50
C GLY A 930 -21.22 -43.49 -38.04
N ALA A 931 -20.36 -42.49 -37.74
CA ALA A 931 -20.46 -41.76 -36.45
C ALA A 931 -19.96 -40.31 -36.58
N GLU A 932 -20.79 -39.32 -36.21
CA GLU A 932 -20.46 -37.90 -36.38
C GLU A 932 -19.53 -37.36 -35.29
N ALA A 933 -18.54 -36.56 -35.70
CA ALA A 933 -17.66 -35.82 -34.81
C ALA A 933 -18.32 -34.50 -34.40
N ALA A 934 -18.29 -34.19 -33.10
CA ALA A 934 -18.92 -32.99 -32.55
C ALA A 934 -18.15 -31.70 -32.92
N THR A 935 -18.76 -30.88 -33.79
CA THR A 935 -18.50 -29.44 -33.87
C THR A 935 -19.50 -28.68 -33.00
N SER A 936 -19.02 -27.96 -32.00
CA SER A 936 -19.70 -26.86 -31.28
C SER A 936 -18.65 -26.16 -30.39
N ILE A 937 -18.40 -24.86 -30.54
CA ILE A 937 -19.19 -23.76 -29.94
C ILE A 937 -19.23 -23.91 -28.42
N MET A 938 -18.51 -23.01 -27.72
CA MET A 938 -18.59 -22.88 -26.27
C MET A 938 -19.99 -22.36 -25.88
N PRO A 939 -20.74 -23.04 -24.98
CA PRO A 939 -21.91 -22.45 -24.36
C PRO A 939 -21.51 -21.45 -23.27
N ALA A 940 -22.42 -20.52 -22.96
CA ALA A 940 -22.22 -19.53 -21.92
C ALA A 940 -22.05 -20.16 -20.52
N TRP A 941 -21.26 -19.49 -19.68
CA TRP A 941 -21.07 -19.82 -18.27
C TRP A 941 -22.41 -19.75 -17.52
N SER A 942 -22.76 -20.84 -16.83
CA SER A 942 -23.84 -20.86 -15.82
C SER A 942 -23.19 -20.97 -14.44
N PRO A 943 -23.70 -20.27 -13.41
CA PRO A 943 -23.08 -20.27 -12.08
C PRO A 943 -23.17 -21.67 -11.43
N PRO A 944 -22.15 -22.10 -10.67
CA PRO A 944 -22.14 -23.41 -10.04
C PRO A 944 -23.16 -23.51 -8.91
N GLN A 945 -23.91 -24.61 -8.87
CA GLN A 945 -24.67 -24.98 -7.68
C GLN A 945 -23.71 -25.45 -6.57
N ALA A 946 -24.03 -25.09 -5.33
CA ALA A 946 -23.25 -25.48 -4.17
C ALA A 946 -23.32 -27.00 -3.89
N ASN A 947 -22.30 -27.48 -3.15
CA ASN A 947 -22.07 -28.85 -2.65
C ASN A 947 -21.43 -29.85 -3.62
N ALA A 948 -20.10 -29.89 -3.60
CA ALA A 948 -19.32 -31.12 -3.75
C ALA A 948 -18.13 -31.10 -2.78
N THR A 949 -18.00 -32.13 -1.96
CA THR A 949 -16.88 -32.33 -1.01
C THR A 949 -15.59 -32.74 -1.73
N LYS A 950 -14.44 -32.64 -1.04
CA LYS A 950 -13.16 -33.20 -1.52
C LYS A 950 -13.33 -34.69 -1.85
N GLU A 951 -13.28 -35.06 -3.13
CA GLU A 951 -13.32 -36.45 -3.58
C GLU A 951 -12.05 -36.79 -4.37
N THR A 952 -11.39 -37.87 -3.96
CA THR A 952 -10.25 -38.48 -4.64
C THR A 952 -10.68 -39.04 -5.99
N LEU A 953 -9.79 -39.00 -6.99
CA LEU A 953 -10.04 -39.59 -8.29
C LEU A 953 -9.69 -41.08 -8.28
N ALA A 954 -10.73 -41.93 -8.28
CA ALA A 954 -10.58 -43.38 -8.38
C ALA A 954 -10.54 -43.84 -9.85
N LEU A 955 -9.78 -44.90 -10.09
CA LEU A 955 -9.60 -45.57 -11.39
C LEU A 955 -9.92 -47.05 -11.21
N HIS A 956 -10.43 -47.70 -12.26
CA HIS A 956 -10.56 -49.15 -12.32
C HIS A 956 -10.37 -49.65 -13.77
N ALA A 957 -9.51 -50.66 -13.94
CA ALA A 957 -9.36 -51.37 -15.22
C ALA A 957 -10.46 -52.43 -15.40
N LEU A 958 -11.07 -52.52 -16.59
CA LEU A 958 -12.01 -53.60 -16.97
C LEU A 958 -11.35 -54.61 -17.92
N GLN A 959 -11.60 -55.91 -17.75
CA GLN A 959 -11.21 -56.91 -18.76
C GLN A 959 -12.11 -56.82 -20.01
N PRO A 960 -11.55 -57.01 -21.22
CA PRO A 960 -12.31 -56.93 -22.46
C PRO A 960 -13.25 -58.13 -22.64
N ASP A 961 -14.47 -57.88 -23.12
CA ASP A 961 -15.35 -58.93 -23.64
C ASP A 961 -14.73 -59.49 -24.95
N PRO A 962 -14.43 -60.80 -25.03
CA PRO A 962 -13.75 -61.39 -26.19
C PRO A 962 -14.62 -61.51 -27.45
N SER A 963 -15.80 -60.88 -27.51
CA SER A 963 -16.75 -60.98 -28.63
C SER A 963 -16.89 -59.74 -29.52
N ALA A 964 -16.19 -58.63 -29.25
CA ALA A 964 -16.26 -57.40 -30.05
C ALA A 964 -14.96 -57.14 -30.86
N GLN A 965 -14.97 -57.46 -32.17
CA GLN A 965 -13.87 -57.08 -33.06
C GLN A 965 -13.89 -55.58 -33.35
N GLY A 966 -12.87 -54.87 -32.87
CA GLY A 966 -12.70 -53.42 -33.07
C GLY A 966 -12.49 -52.60 -31.78
N GLU A 967 -12.53 -53.22 -30.60
CA GLU A 967 -12.32 -52.50 -29.34
C GLU A 967 -10.83 -52.35 -28.93
N PRO A 968 -10.46 -51.25 -28.23
CA PRO A 968 -9.11 -51.01 -27.72
C PRO A 968 -8.72 -52.00 -26.61
N ALA A 969 -7.41 -52.24 -26.47
CA ALA A 969 -6.85 -53.28 -25.58
C ALA A 969 -7.08 -53.01 -24.07
N ALA A 970 -7.30 -51.75 -23.69
CA ALA A 970 -7.85 -51.36 -22.40
C ALA A 970 -8.73 -50.11 -22.52
N LYS A 971 -9.59 -49.93 -21.51
CA LYS A 971 -10.47 -48.77 -21.34
C LYS A 971 -10.21 -48.17 -19.96
N LEU A 972 -9.83 -46.90 -19.91
CA LEU A 972 -9.70 -46.11 -18.69
C LEU A 972 -11.06 -45.47 -18.37
N THR A 973 -11.60 -45.71 -17.18
CA THR A 973 -12.85 -45.09 -16.73
C THR A 973 -12.54 -44.07 -15.64
N PHE A 974 -13.11 -42.88 -15.77
CA PHE A 974 -13.02 -41.81 -14.78
C PHE A 974 -14.24 -41.88 -13.85
N GLU A 975 -14.06 -42.05 -12.54
CA GLU A 975 -15.20 -42.19 -11.63
C GLU A 975 -15.70 -40.85 -11.07
N THR A 976 -14.79 -39.94 -10.74
CA THR A 976 -15.06 -38.62 -10.13
C THR A 976 -14.32 -37.49 -10.88
N GLY A 977 -14.49 -36.24 -10.43
CA GLY A 977 -13.87 -35.06 -11.04
C GLY A 977 -14.50 -34.60 -12.37
N PRO A 978 -13.94 -33.58 -13.05
CA PRO A 978 -14.52 -32.97 -14.25
C PRO A 978 -14.52 -33.88 -15.50
N PHE A 979 -13.92 -35.08 -15.40
CA PHE A 979 -13.93 -36.11 -16.45
C PHE A 979 -14.80 -37.33 -16.09
N ALA A 980 -15.51 -37.32 -14.95
CA ALA A 980 -16.32 -38.43 -14.47
C ALA A 980 -17.26 -39.04 -15.53
N ARG A 981 -17.42 -40.36 -15.46
CA ARG A 981 -18.18 -41.24 -16.38
C ARG A 981 -17.65 -41.30 -17.81
N ARG A 982 -16.56 -40.61 -18.15
CA ARG A 982 -15.89 -40.76 -19.44
C ARG A 982 -15.12 -42.07 -19.46
N VAL A 983 -15.17 -42.76 -20.60
CA VAL A 983 -14.38 -43.96 -20.87
C VAL A 983 -13.45 -43.64 -22.05
N VAL A 984 -12.15 -43.79 -21.85
CA VAL A 984 -11.12 -43.51 -22.86
C VAL A 984 -10.44 -44.82 -23.26
N GLY A 985 -10.41 -45.11 -24.56
CA GLY A 985 -9.69 -46.25 -25.10
C GLY A 985 -8.19 -45.99 -25.12
N ILE A 986 -7.41 -46.91 -24.56
CA ILE A 986 -5.95 -46.90 -24.68
C ILE A 986 -5.62 -47.58 -26.03
N ALA A 987 -5.40 -46.75 -27.06
CA ALA A 987 -5.27 -47.20 -28.45
C ALA A 987 -3.90 -47.80 -28.77
N ASP A 988 -2.86 -47.29 -28.11
CA ASP A 988 -1.47 -47.71 -28.27
C ASP A 988 -0.93 -48.30 -26.95
N SER A 989 0.17 -49.06 -26.99
CA SER A 989 0.73 -49.74 -25.81
C SER A 989 1.29 -48.81 -24.72
N SER A 990 1.11 -47.50 -24.87
CA SER A 990 1.39 -46.46 -23.89
C SER A 990 0.40 -45.30 -24.06
N ALA A 991 -0.06 -44.69 -22.97
CA ALA A 991 -0.79 -43.42 -22.98
C ALA A 991 -0.32 -42.51 -21.84
N THR A 992 -0.12 -41.23 -22.13
CA THR A 992 0.22 -40.18 -21.17
C THR A 992 -1.04 -39.45 -20.70
N VAL A 993 -1.05 -39.06 -19.43
CA VAL A 993 -2.18 -38.38 -18.78
C VAL A 993 -1.66 -37.11 -18.12
N GLY A 994 -2.31 -35.98 -18.37
CA GLY A 994 -1.92 -34.70 -17.77
C GLY A 994 -2.72 -33.51 -18.30
N ARG A 995 -2.38 -32.30 -17.83
CA ARG A 995 -3.02 -31.06 -18.26
C ARG A 995 -2.38 -30.41 -19.49
N ALA A 996 -1.15 -30.79 -19.84
CA ALA A 996 -0.46 -30.28 -21.02
C ALA A 996 -1.11 -30.81 -22.32
N PRO A 997 -1.16 -30.01 -23.40
CA PRO A 997 -1.93 -30.31 -24.60
C PRO A 997 -1.31 -31.40 -25.50
N ASP A 998 -0.14 -31.89 -25.15
CA ASP A 998 0.64 -32.94 -25.82
C ASP A 998 0.55 -34.30 -25.11
N ASN A 999 -0.24 -34.42 -24.03
CA ASN A 999 -0.61 -35.73 -23.48
C ASN A 999 -1.69 -36.41 -24.33
N ASP A 1000 -1.67 -37.75 -24.37
CA ASP A 1000 -2.69 -38.56 -25.05
C ASP A 1000 -4.09 -38.41 -24.40
N ILE A 1001 -4.11 -38.19 -23.08
CA ILE A 1001 -5.31 -37.97 -22.28
C ILE A 1001 -5.18 -36.63 -21.54
N ILE A 1002 -5.75 -35.58 -22.13
CA ILE A 1002 -5.72 -34.21 -21.60
C ILE A 1002 -6.83 -34.02 -20.57
N ILE A 1003 -6.47 -33.77 -19.31
CA ILE A 1003 -7.40 -33.45 -18.21
C ILE A 1003 -7.26 -31.96 -17.87
N GLY A 1004 -8.31 -31.19 -18.13
CA GLY A 1004 -8.35 -29.74 -17.90
C GLY A 1004 -8.46 -29.29 -16.44
N ASP A 1005 -8.32 -30.20 -15.48
CA ASP A 1005 -8.45 -29.91 -14.04
C ASP A 1005 -7.17 -29.23 -13.51
N PRO A 1006 -7.24 -28.06 -12.85
CA PRO A 1006 -6.09 -27.39 -12.25
C PRO A 1006 -5.28 -28.23 -11.26
N ALA A 1007 -5.90 -29.21 -10.59
CA ALA A 1007 -5.22 -30.14 -9.69
C ALA A 1007 -4.39 -31.22 -10.43
N THR A 1008 -4.57 -31.36 -11.75
CA THR A 1008 -3.78 -32.27 -12.58
C THR A 1008 -2.49 -31.59 -13.07
N SER A 1009 -1.36 -32.24 -12.80
CA SER A 1009 -0.03 -31.82 -13.26
C SER A 1009 0.09 -31.79 -14.79
N GLY A 1010 1.04 -31.00 -15.31
CA GLY A 1010 1.26 -30.83 -16.76
C GLY A 1010 1.44 -32.17 -17.49
N HIS A 1011 2.36 -32.99 -17.01
CA HIS A 1011 2.39 -34.43 -17.26
C HIS A 1011 2.25 -35.09 -15.89
N HIS A 1012 1.21 -35.91 -15.70
CA HIS A 1012 0.87 -36.48 -14.40
C HIS A 1012 1.39 -37.91 -14.31
N CYS A 1013 0.88 -38.80 -15.17
CA CYS A 1013 1.33 -40.19 -15.22
C CYS A 1013 1.37 -40.72 -16.66
N ARG A 1014 1.97 -41.90 -16.81
CA ARG A 1014 1.90 -42.69 -18.03
C ARG A 1014 1.41 -44.09 -17.71
N ILE A 1015 0.48 -44.59 -18.52
CA ILE A 1015 0.03 -45.97 -18.50
C ILE A 1015 0.75 -46.71 -19.63
N GLU A 1016 1.45 -47.81 -19.37
CA GLU A 1016 2.17 -48.62 -20.38
C GLU A 1016 1.86 -50.12 -20.26
N VAL A 1017 1.85 -50.85 -21.38
CA VAL A 1017 1.74 -52.31 -21.39
C VAL A 1017 3.14 -52.93 -21.42
N ARG A 1018 3.56 -53.54 -20.31
CA ARG A 1018 4.87 -54.20 -20.18
C ARG A 1018 4.66 -55.68 -19.85
N GLY A 1019 5.16 -56.57 -20.70
CA GLY A 1019 5.08 -58.02 -20.49
C GLY A 1019 3.66 -58.62 -20.54
N GLY A 1020 2.66 -57.86 -21.03
CA GLY A 1020 1.25 -58.26 -21.03
C GLY A 1020 0.45 -57.79 -19.81
N ALA A 1021 1.07 -57.04 -18.89
CA ALA A 1021 0.40 -56.36 -17.79
C ALA A 1021 0.45 -54.83 -17.99
N TYR A 1022 -0.51 -54.12 -17.37
CA TYR A 1022 -0.52 -52.65 -17.37
C TYR A 1022 0.31 -52.12 -16.22
N TRP A 1023 1.03 -51.03 -16.46
CA TRP A 1023 1.85 -50.30 -15.49
C TRP A 1023 1.45 -48.84 -15.51
N VAL A 1024 1.39 -48.21 -14.35
CA VAL A 1024 1.28 -46.76 -14.21
C VAL A 1024 2.59 -46.25 -13.65
N SER A 1025 3.22 -45.29 -14.32
CA SER A 1025 4.42 -44.58 -13.87
C SER A 1025 4.09 -43.11 -13.63
N ASP A 1026 4.54 -42.55 -12.51
CA ASP A 1026 4.47 -41.11 -12.24
C ASP A 1026 5.48 -40.36 -13.14
N LEU A 1027 5.09 -39.20 -13.68
CA LEU A 1027 5.94 -38.39 -14.57
C LEU A 1027 6.58 -37.18 -13.86
N GLY A 1028 6.75 -37.25 -12.54
CA GLY A 1028 7.15 -36.14 -11.68
C GLY A 1028 5.97 -35.24 -11.32
N SER A 1029 4.82 -35.84 -11.00
CA SER A 1029 3.60 -35.07 -10.72
C SER A 1029 3.68 -34.33 -9.38
N THR A 1030 3.10 -33.14 -9.35
CA THR A 1030 3.22 -32.17 -8.23
C THR A 1030 2.66 -32.70 -6.91
N ASN A 1031 1.69 -33.60 -6.97
CA ASN A 1031 0.99 -34.17 -5.81
C ASN A 1031 1.22 -35.69 -5.67
N GLY A 1032 2.06 -36.28 -6.54
CA GLY A 1032 2.20 -37.74 -6.71
C GLY A 1032 1.02 -38.38 -7.44
N THR A 1033 1.32 -39.37 -8.28
CA THR A 1033 0.31 -40.31 -8.81
C THR A 1033 0.00 -41.34 -7.74
N LEU A 1034 -1.27 -41.60 -7.44
CA LEU A 1034 -1.70 -42.60 -6.47
C LEU A 1034 -2.48 -43.73 -7.15
N VAL A 1035 -2.32 -44.96 -6.65
CA VAL A 1035 -3.07 -46.15 -7.07
C VAL A 1035 -3.54 -46.88 -5.82
N ASN A 1036 -4.86 -47.04 -5.65
CA ASN A 1036 -5.49 -47.47 -4.38
C ASN A 1036 -5.15 -46.59 -3.17
N GLY A 1037 -4.96 -45.29 -3.39
CA GLY A 1037 -4.63 -44.32 -2.33
C GLY A 1037 -3.17 -44.32 -1.88
N GLU A 1038 -2.33 -45.20 -2.43
CA GLU A 1038 -0.88 -45.23 -2.16
C GLU A 1038 -0.11 -44.52 -3.29
N PRO A 1039 0.85 -43.63 -2.97
CA PRO A 1039 1.66 -42.94 -3.98
C PRO A 1039 2.63 -43.91 -4.67
N ILE A 1040 2.81 -43.74 -5.98
CA ILE A 1040 3.65 -44.58 -6.82
C ILE A 1040 4.73 -43.77 -7.54
N ILE A 1041 5.84 -44.43 -7.85
CA ILE A 1041 6.79 -44.00 -8.89
C ILE A 1041 6.54 -44.82 -10.15
N ASP A 1042 6.39 -46.13 -10.00
CA ASP A 1042 6.05 -47.08 -11.07
C ASP A 1042 5.40 -48.32 -10.44
N LYS A 1043 4.20 -48.70 -10.87
CA LYS A 1043 3.41 -49.81 -10.29
C LYS A 1043 2.67 -50.58 -11.38
N GLN A 1044 2.79 -51.91 -11.38
CA GLN A 1044 1.90 -52.79 -12.14
C GLN A 1044 0.49 -52.72 -11.54
N ILE A 1045 -0.52 -52.54 -12.39
CA ILE A 1045 -1.93 -52.53 -11.98
C ILE A 1045 -2.63 -53.82 -12.38
N ASP A 1046 -3.36 -54.40 -11.44
CA ASP A 1046 -4.23 -55.57 -11.64
C ASP A 1046 -5.70 -55.14 -11.84
N HIS A 1047 -6.59 -56.11 -12.13
CA HIS A 1047 -8.00 -55.83 -12.36
C HIS A 1047 -8.72 -55.44 -11.05
N GLY A 1048 -9.06 -54.15 -10.93
CA GLY A 1048 -9.69 -53.56 -9.75
C GLY A 1048 -8.77 -52.65 -8.92
N ASP A 1049 -7.52 -52.45 -9.37
CA ASP A 1049 -6.63 -51.38 -8.87
C ASP A 1049 -7.03 -49.98 -9.34
#